data_AF-A0A2N0EQF4-F1
#
_entry.id   AF-A0A2N0EQF4-F1
#
_cell.length_a   1.000
_cell.length_b   1.000
_cell.length_c   1.000
_cell.angle_alpha   90.00
_cell.angle_beta   90.00
_cell.angle_gamma   90.00
#
_symmetry.space_group_name_H-M   'P 1'
#
loop_
_entity.id
_entity.type
_entity.pdbx_description
1 polymer ?
#
loop_
_entity_poly.entity_id
_entity_poly.type
_entity_poly.pdbx_seq_one_letter_code
_entity_poly.pdbx_strand_id
1 'polypeptide(L)'
;MNLSKPIRLTQSLTKISLILGLTIFLLSCDAVKRVADDKFLLTDNTIIVDSVKSKDTKVYSQLAQKPNTKVLGIPIGIHIYNLADPQPDSTFQKWLHKNPKREERLVRFLSQKQVDELGYSYVGLNKWLKKSGDEPVVISESRINKSLDRLKRYYSSFGYFNTKADYTINKNEKRPKRASITYNVQRYQPYFVDSISENISSPVVDSLFKATRTSTFIKSGKQYAANDFVNERDRLTIQFRNSGLYYFDQDYVGFEADTVNTGHKANITYIIPDRKISEEDSSHTEPFKIHTINEVRVVTDYSFTRRNEQFKDSASHNGYKLYSYDALKFNPKAITDAISISPNKIFKDIDRTLTYTQISDLRIFKYPNISYQEDPADTTGTGLIATILLTPQKKYTLGVDFDVIPFPSPIQQFGMGFSSTLLIRNVFRGAETLELSGRGSVGSSKDAGDGSSSFFNTSELGGDIKLSFPRILFPINTDKFIPKYMSPFTSFSIGASAQNNIGLDRQTVNAIFNYRWKPSKIRRNQLDLMNIQYVRNLDVDNYFNVYPSSYDRLNEIAQDVGYTFSDPANPVLEIPDEANQFIDDFLDPTNQNSDFYDEVLSISERRFRLTENNLIFASNFIWTRDTREGLQDNTFSRFRWKAEIAGNVLSGIAGIAGLPKDANGNYKTFGVVFSQYAKLESEYIKHWELNDKNVLAFRVFGGLAVPYGNSNSVPFTRSYFAGGTNDNRGWRAYDLGPGSSGGIFDFNEANFKIALNGEYRYTILGALKGAFFVDAGNIWNVFDNIEDPASRFDGIQDLKEIAVASGFGLRYDFGFFVFRFDIGFKTHDPGRPVGERWFKDYNFPNAVYNIGINYPF
;
A
#
# COMPACT_ATOMS: atom_id res chain seq x y z
N MET A 1 35.18 -53.50 10.12
CA MET A 1 33.79 -53.95 10.26
C MET A 1 33.29 -53.46 11.60
N ASN A 2 32.57 -52.34 11.64
CA ASN A 2 31.92 -51.87 12.86
C ASN A 2 30.57 -51.25 12.50
N LEU A 3 29.54 -51.76 13.17
CA LEU A 3 28.14 -51.68 12.79
C LEU A 3 27.53 -50.30 13.02
N SER A 4 26.82 -49.85 11.99
CA SER A 4 25.91 -48.70 11.96
C SER A 4 24.77 -48.82 12.98
N LYS A 5 24.58 -47.78 13.80
CA LYS A 5 23.36 -47.58 14.61
C LYS A 5 22.15 -47.30 13.71
N PRO A 6 20.96 -47.86 13.98
CA PRO A 6 19.77 -47.63 13.18
C PRO A 6 19.15 -46.25 13.46
N ILE A 7 18.69 -45.64 12.39
CA ILE A 7 18.30 -44.24 12.22
C ILE A 7 16.85 -43.96 12.68
N ARG A 8 16.66 -42.72 13.18
CA ARG A 8 15.50 -41.80 13.29
C ARG A 8 14.19 -42.06 12.49
N LEU A 9 13.74 -43.29 12.26
CA LEU A 9 12.47 -43.55 11.56
C LEU A 9 11.22 -43.28 12.43
N THR A 10 11.31 -43.53 13.73
CA THR A 10 10.14 -43.50 14.62
C THR A 10 9.56 -42.10 14.79
N GLN A 11 10.38 -41.06 14.97
CA GLN A 11 9.88 -39.68 15.14
C GLN A 11 9.20 -39.10 13.88
N SER A 12 9.71 -39.43 12.69
CA SER A 12 9.08 -39.03 11.42
C SER A 12 7.75 -39.76 11.22
N LEU A 13 7.67 -41.05 11.57
CA LEU A 13 6.43 -41.82 11.55
C LEU A 13 5.39 -41.30 12.54
N THR A 14 5.78 -40.85 13.74
CA THR A 14 4.81 -40.28 14.70
C THR A 14 4.27 -38.94 14.22
N LYS A 15 5.11 -38.09 13.61
CA LYS A 15 4.67 -36.80 13.02
C LYS A 15 3.78 -37.02 11.80
N ILE A 16 4.15 -37.95 10.91
CA ILE A 16 3.33 -38.33 9.76
C ILE A 16 2.00 -38.90 10.24
N SER A 17 1.99 -39.83 11.21
CA SER A 17 0.75 -40.40 11.77
C SER A 17 -0.10 -39.38 12.54
N LEU A 18 0.50 -38.39 13.20
CA LEU A 18 -0.24 -37.30 13.85
C LEU A 18 -0.90 -36.40 12.80
N ILE A 19 -0.16 -36.01 11.75
CA ILE A 19 -0.69 -35.21 10.64
C ILE A 19 -1.77 -36.02 9.90
N LEU A 20 -1.50 -37.29 9.57
CA LEU A 20 -2.44 -38.19 8.92
C LEU A 20 -3.70 -38.35 9.80
N GLY A 21 -3.52 -38.57 11.10
CA GLY A 21 -4.59 -38.68 12.09
C GLY A 21 -5.42 -37.41 12.19
N LEU A 22 -4.80 -36.23 12.21
CA LEU A 22 -5.49 -34.94 12.22
C LEU A 22 -6.25 -34.72 10.90
N THR A 23 -5.66 -35.03 9.75
CA THR A 23 -6.35 -34.99 8.45
C THR A 23 -7.49 -35.99 8.36
N ILE A 24 -7.34 -37.21 8.88
CA ILE A 24 -8.39 -38.22 8.94
C ILE A 24 -9.53 -37.75 9.86
N PHE A 25 -9.21 -37.13 10.99
CA PHE A 25 -10.20 -36.56 11.91
C PHE A 25 -10.98 -35.40 11.29
N LEU A 26 -10.30 -34.53 10.51
CA LEU A 26 -10.93 -33.46 9.75
C LEU A 26 -11.76 -33.98 8.57
N LEU A 27 -11.31 -35.04 7.88
CA LEU A 27 -12.05 -35.72 6.81
C LEU A 27 -13.23 -36.56 7.34
N SER A 28 -13.18 -36.99 8.60
CA SER A 28 -14.22 -37.73 9.31
C SER A 28 -15.40 -36.85 9.75
N CYS A 29 -15.26 -35.53 9.73
CA CYS A 29 -16.37 -34.64 10.07
C CYS A 29 -17.37 -34.61 8.91
N ASP A 30 -18.60 -35.05 9.14
CA ASP A 30 -19.63 -35.02 8.09
C ASP A 30 -19.98 -33.56 7.72
N ALA A 31 -19.61 -33.14 6.52
CA ALA A 31 -19.97 -31.83 5.97
C ALA A 31 -21.49 -31.66 5.85
N VAL A 32 -22.24 -32.78 5.79
CA VAL A 32 -23.68 -32.80 5.57
C VAL A 32 -24.48 -32.92 6.89
N LYS A 33 -23.79 -32.92 8.05
CA LYS A 33 -24.39 -33.00 9.40
C LYS A 33 -25.54 -32.03 9.66
N ARG A 34 -25.48 -30.83 9.06
CA ARG A 34 -26.46 -29.75 9.24
C ARG A 34 -27.40 -29.56 8.05
N VAL A 35 -27.39 -30.50 7.09
CA VAL A 35 -28.31 -30.49 5.94
C VAL A 35 -29.45 -31.47 6.22
N ALA A 36 -30.68 -30.95 6.12
CA ALA A 36 -31.90 -31.73 6.32
C ALA A 36 -31.99 -32.92 5.34
N ASP A 37 -32.71 -33.98 5.72
CA ASP A 37 -32.76 -35.24 4.96
C ASP A 37 -33.39 -35.09 3.57
N ASP A 38 -34.29 -34.13 3.40
CA ASP A 38 -34.97 -33.77 2.17
C ASP A 38 -34.16 -32.82 1.27
N LYS A 39 -32.97 -32.38 1.72
CA LYS A 39 -32.18 -31.35 1.06
C LYS A 39 -30.79 -31.82 0.65
N PHE A 40 -30.22 -31.12 -0.33
CA PHE A 40 -28.91 -31.43 -0.88
C PHE A 40 -27.92 -30.29 -0.66
N LEU A 41 -26.71 -30.63 -0.20
CA LEU A 41 -25.56 -29.75 -0.17
C LEU A 41 -25.07 -29.52 -1.61
N LEU A 42 -24.92 -28.25 -1.98
CA LEU A 42 -24.36 -27.86 -3.27
C LEU A 42 -22.85 -28.12 -3.31
N THR A 43 -22.40 -29.09 -4.11
CA THR A 43 -20.98 -29.44 -4.20
C THR A 43 -20.22 -28.75 -5.31
N ASP A 44 -20.90 -28.46 -6.42
CA ASP A 44 -20.33 -27.84 -7.61
C ASP A 44 -21.42 -27.19 -8.48
N ASN A 45 -21.03 -26.16 -9.22
CA ASN A 45 -21.83 -25.56 -10.28
C ASN A 45 -21.09 -25.70 -11.60
N THR A 46 -21.75 -26.20 -12.64
CA THR A 46 -21.22 -26.21 -14.00
C THR A 46 -22.13 -25.37 -14.88
N ILE A 47 -21.55 -24.47 -15.69
CA ILE A 47 -22.30 -23.69 -16.68
C ILE A 47 -21.87 -24.16 -18.06
N ILE A 48 -22.82 -24.64 -18.85
CA ILE A 48 -22.63 -25.04 -20.24
C ILE A 48 -23.30 -23.98 -21.11
N VAL A 49 -22.54 -23.41 -22.04
CA VAL A 49 -22.99 -22.36 -22.95
C VAL A 49 -22.84 -22.90 -24.37
N ASP A 50 -23.94 -23.03 -25.11
CA ASP A 50 -23.98 -23.61 -26.46
C ASP A 50 -23.22 -24.95 -26.55
N SER A 51 -23.50 -25.86 -25.62
CA SER A 51 -22.86 -27.19 -25.51
C SER A 51 -21.38 -27.19 -25.11
N VAL A 52 -20.78 -26.03 -24.81
CA VAL A 52 -19.40 -25.90 -24.33
C VAL A 52 -19.37 -25.51 -22.86
N LYS A 53 -18.57 -26.20 -22.05
CA LYS A 53 -18.38 -25.83 -20.63
C LYS A 53 -17.67 -24.47 -20.55
N SER A 54 -18.32 -23.49 -19.93
CA SER A 54 -17.74 -22.17 -19.72
C SER A 54 -16.66 -22.20 -18.64
N LYS A 55 -15.60 -21.39 -18.82
CA LYS A 55 -14.58 -21.11 -17.80
C LYS A 55 -14.57 -19.63 -17.39
N ASP A 56 -15.52 -18.84 -17.87
CA ASP A 56 -15.56 -17.40 -17.64
C ASP A 56 -16.05 -17.08 -16.23
N THR A 57 -15.18 -16.48 -15.42
CA THR A 57 -15.46 -16.09 -14.04
C THR A 57 -16.61 -15.09 -13.92
N LYS A 58 -16.83 -14.22 -14.93
CA LYS A 58 -17.93 -13.24 -14.95
C LYS A 58 -19.29 -13.90 -15.14
N VAL A 59 -19.35 -15.05 -15.80
CA VAL A 59 -20.58 -15.84 -15.96
C VAL A 59 -20.89 -16.57 -14.65
N TYR A 60 -19.87 -17.16 -14.02
CA TYR A 60 -19.99 -17.80 -12.72
C TYR A 60 -20.36 -16.83 -11.58
N SER A 61 -19.97 -15.55 -11.69
CA SER A 61 -20.34 -14.54 -10.71
C SER A 61 -21.84 -14.21 -10.70
N GLN A 62 -22.58 -14.53 -11.77
CA GLN A 62 -24.02 -14.31 -11.88
C GLN A 62 -24.85 -15.28 -11.00
N LEU A 63 -24.28 -16.41 -10.60
CA LEU A 63 -24.99 -17.42 -9.81
C LEU A 63 -25.34 -16.89 -8.41
N ALA A 64 -26.61 -16.97 -8.04
CA ALA A 64 -27.12 -16.54 -6.74
C ALA A 64 -26.75 -17.50 -5.59
N GLN A 65 -26.40 -18.74 -5.91
CA GLN A 65 -25.86 -19.71 -4.96
C GLN A 65 -24.56 -20.32 -5.51
N LYS A 66 -23.49 -20.20 -4.72
CA LYS A 66 -22.17 -20.75 -5.03
C LYS A 66 -21.84 -21.83 -4.00
N PRO A 67 -21.15 -22.92 -4.38
CA PRO A 67 -20.73 -23.92 -3.41
C PRO A 67 -19.81 -23.28 -2.36
N ASN A 68 -19.79 -23.85 -1.15
CA ASN A 68 -18.89 -23.42 -0.09
C ASN A 68 -17.43 -23.45 -0.57
N THR A 69 -16.63 -22.50 -0.08
CA THR A 69 -15.23 -22.38 -0.48
C THR A 69 -14.44 -23.62 -0.02
N LYS A 70 -13.59 -24.14 -0.90
CA LYS A 70 -12.73 -25.29 -0.61
C LYS A 70 -11.28 -24.82 -0.54
N VAL A 71 -10.56 -25.22 0.50
CA VAL A 71 -9.12 -25.03 0.64
C VAL A 71 -8.46 -26.37 0.37
N LEU A 72 -7.62 -26.46 -0.67
CA LEU A 72 -7.01 -27.72 -1.14
C LEU A 72 -8.03 -28.86 -1.34
N GLY A 73 -9.24 -28.52 -1.83
CA GLY A 73 -10.33 -29.48 -2.07
C GLY A 73 -11.21 -29.79 -0.85
N ILE A 74 -10.88 -29.29 0.35
CA ILE A 74 -11.60 -29.57 1.60
C ILE A 74 -12.48 -28.36 2.00
N PRO A 75 -13.78 -28.55 2.31
CA PRO A 75 -14.67 -27.48 2.74
C PRO A 75 -14.53 -27.18 4.24
N ILE A 76 -13.36 -26.70 4.67
CA ILE A 76 -13.01 -26.46 6.08
C ILE A 76 -14.05 -25.58 6.78
N GLY A 77 -14.57 -24.56 6.09
CA GLY A 77 -15.59 -23.65 6.64
C GLY A 77 -16.86 -24.38 7.11
N ILE A 78 -17.32 -25.41 6.36
CA ILE A 78 -18.49 -26.20 6.76
C ILE A 78 -18.20 -27.02 8.01
N HIS A 79 -17.03 -27.66 8.08
CA HIS A 79 -16.66 -28.49 9.23
C HIS A 79 -16.64 -27.66 10.51
N ILE A 80 -16.11 -26.43 10.44
CA ILE A 80 -16.08 -25.50 11.57
C ILE A 80 -17.49 -25.03 11.96
N TYR A 81 -18.33 -24.71 10.97
CA TYR A 81 -19.74 -24.40 11.23
C TYR A 81 -20.46 -25.57 11.94
N ASN A 82 -20.17 -26.80 11.53
CA ASN A 82 -20.77 -28.03 12.07
C ASN A 82 -20.29 -28.40 13.49
N LEU A 83 -19.17 -27.81 13.95
CA LEU A 83 -18.71 -27.91 15.34
C LEU A 83 -19.55 -27.04 16.29
N ALA A 84 -20.17 -25.97 15.78
CA ALA A 84 -20.99 -25.09 16.60
C ALA A 84 -22.28 -25.77 17.08
N ASP A 85 -22.66 -25.46 18.31
CA ASP A 85 -23.97 -25.76 18.88
C ASP A 85 -25.04 -24.84 18.24
N PRO A 86 -26.16 -25.37 17.71
CA PRO A 86 -27.27 -24.57 17.20
C PRO A 86 -27.91 -23.67 18.26
N GLN A 87 -28.00 -24.13 19.50
CA GLN A 87 -28.67 -23.45 20.62
C GLN A 87 -27.74 -23.41 21.85
N PRO A 88 -26.61 -22.69 21.75
CA PRO A 88 -25.54 -22.77 22.76
C PRO A 88 -25.99 -22.28 24.14
N ASP A 89 -26.91 -21.32 24.18
CA ASP A 89 -27.48 -20.79 25.42
C ASP A 89 -28.29 -21.88 26.16
N SER A 90 -29.27 -22.47 25.47
CA SER A 90 -30.08 -23.56 26.01
C SER A 90 -29.26 -24.80 26.37
N THR A 91 -28.23 -25.14 25.60
CA THR A 91 -27.34 -26.27 25.91
C THR A 91 -26.50 -26.00 27.16
N PHE A 92 -25.96 -24.79 27.31
CA PHE A 92 -25.20 -24.42 28.50
C PHE A 92 -26.08 -24.47 29.76
N GLN A 93 -27.28 -23.91 29.70
CA GLN A 93 -28.23 -23.95 30.82
C GLN A 93 -28.63 -25.38 31.18
N LYS A 94 -28.92 -26.22 30.17
CA LYS A 94 -29.16 -27.66 30.40
C LYS A 94 -27.96 -28.35 31.04
N TRP A 95 -26.74 -28.03 30.62
CA TRP A 95 -25.53 -28.58 31.23
C TRP A 95 -25.33 -28.10 32.68
N LEU A 96 -25.60 -26.82 32.96
CA LEU A 96 -25.47 -26.23 34.29
C LEU A 96 -26.44 -26.89 35.28
N HIS A 97 -27.72 -27.00 34.91
CA HIS A 97 -28.78 -27.54 35.76
C HIS A 97 -28.99 -29.07 35.66
N LYS A 98 -28.24 -29.79 34.80
CA LYS A 98 -28.33 -31.26 34.69
C LYS A 98 -28.09 -31.96 36.03
N ASN A 99 -27.24 -31.39 36.87
CA ASN A 99 -26.93 -31.89 38.20
C ASN A 99 -27.31 -30.82 39.23
N PRO A 100 -28.19 -31.12 40.20
CA PRO A 100 -28.77 -30.10 41.10
C PRO A 100 -27.72 -29.34 41.93
N LYS A 101 -26.59 -29.98 42.29
CA LYS A 101 -25.50 -29.34 43.06
C LYS A 101 -24.35 -28.80 42.20
N ARG A 102 -24.47 -28.74 40.86
CA ARG A 102 -23.35 -28.31 39.99
C ARG A 102 -23.15 -26.81 40.04
N GLU A 103 -24.23 -26.06 39.88
CA GLU A 103 -24.23 -24.60 39.93
C GLU A 103 -23.71 -24.10 41.29
N GLU A 104 -24.28 -24.59 42.40
CA GLU A 104 -23.83 -24.25 43.76
C GLU A 104 -22.32 -24.52 43.97
N ARG A 105 -21.80 -25.64 43.44
CA ARG A 105 -20.37 -25.97 43.53
C ARG A 105 -19.49 -25.03 42.70
N LEU A 106 -19.93 -24.68 41.49
CA LEU A 106 -19.20 -23.77 40.61
C LEU A 106 -19.22 -22.34 41.15
N VAL A 107 -20.37 -21.87 41.65
CA VAL A 107 -20.52 -20.55 42.28
C VAL A 107 -19.64 -20.44 43.53
N ARG A 108 -19.52 -21.51 44.32
CA ARG A 108 -18.61 -21.55 45.48
C ARG A 108 -17.13 -21.45 45.09
N PHE A 109 -16.74 -21.96 43.92
CA PHE A 109 -15.33 -21.96 43.47
C PHE A 109 -14.97 -20.73 42.61
N LEU A 110 -15.88 -20.24 41.78
CA LEU A 110 -15.65 -19.20 40.77
C LEU A 110 -16.45 -17.91 41.04
N SER A 111 -17.37 -17.84 42.01
CA SER A 111 -18.40 -16.78 42.13
C SER A 111 -19.45 -16.80 41.01
N GLN A 112 -20.63 -16.22 41.26
CA GLN A 112 -21.73 -16.16 40.29
C GLN A 112 -21.31 -15.51 38.97
N LYS A 113 -20.59 -14.38 39.05
CA LYS A 113 -20.17 -13.61 37.87
C LYS A 113 -19.29 -14.42 36.93
N GLN A 114 -18.36 -15.24 37.45
CA GLN A 114 -17.51 -16.07 36.58
C GLN A 114 -18.26 -17.27 35.99
N VAL A 115 -19.28 -17.81 36.69
CA VAL A 115 -20.15 -18.86 36.15
C VAL A 115 -20.99 -18.32 34.99
N ASP A 116 -21.53 -17.11 35.13
CA ASP A 116 -22.25 -16.42 34.05
C ASP A 116 -21.31 -16.12 32.88
N GLU A 117 -20.08 -15.66 33.15
CA GLU A 117 -19.06 -15.40 32.13
C GLU A 117 -18.63 -16.67 31.38
N LEU A 118 -18.58 -17.84 32.05
CA LEU A 118 -18.38 -19.12 31.38
C LEU A 118 -19.50 -19.43 30.38
N GLY A 119 -20.76 -19.11 30.73
CA GLY A 119 -21.91 -19.24 29.84
C GLY A 119 -21.81 -18.29 28.65
N TYR A 120 -21.52 -17.02 28.90
CA TYR A 120 -21.32 -16.03 27.83
C TYR A 120 -20.15 -16.40 26.92
N SER A 121 -19.04 -16.90 27.47
CA SER A 121 -17.89 -17.39 26.72
C SER A 121 -18.24 -18.59 25.85
N TYR A 122 -19.02 -19.55 26.37
CA TYR A 122 -19.49 -20.70 25.59
C TYR A 122 -20.42 -20.27 24.43
N VAL A 123 -21.37 -19.38 24.70
CA VAL A 123 -22.23 -18.79 23.67
C VAL A 123 -21.41 -18.01 22.64
N GLY A 124 -20.45 -17.22 23.11
CA GLY A 124 -19.53 -16.43 22.30
C GLY A 124 -18.69 -17.29 21.35
N LEU A 125 -18.09 -18.37 21.85
CA LEU A 125 -17.33 -19.34 21.05
C LEU A 125 -18.20 -19.97 19.96
N ASN A 126 -19.42 -20.40 20.28
CA ASN A 126 -20.33 -20.99 19.30
C ASN A 126 -20.81 -19.98 18.25
N LYS A 127 -21.08 -18.73 18.65
CA LYS A 127 -21.36 -17.63 17.72
C LYS A 127 -20.14 -17.36 16.82
N TRP A 128 -18.94 -17.39 17.37
CA TRP A 128 -17.70 -17.22 16.61
C TRP A 128 -17.49 -18.36 15.60
N LEU A 129 -17.73 -19.62 15.97
CA LEU A 129 -17.66 -20.77 15.06
C LEU A 129 -18.67 -20.65 13.91
N LYS A 130 -19.91 -20.24 14.19
CA LYS A 130 -20.94 -20.00 13.15
C LYS A 130 -20.59 -18.85 12.22
N LYS A 131 -20.04 -17.76 12.76
CA LYS A 131 -19.67 -16.57 11.99
C LYS A 131 -18.41 -16.80 11.16
N SER A 132 -17.46 -17.56 11.69
CA SER A 132 -16.17 -17.81 11.05
C SER A 132 -16.27 -18.93 10.02
N GLY A 133 -17.02 -19.99 10.33
CA GLY A 133 -17.35 -21.06 9.39
C GLY A 133 -18.30 -20.62 8.28
N ASP A 134 -18.38 -21.43 7.23
CA ASP A 134 -19.34 -21.22 6.14
C ASP A 134 -20.57 -22.11 6.40
N GLU A 135 -21.76 -21.52 6.49
CA GLU A 135 -23.00 -22.28 6.56
C GLU A 135 -23.14 -23.19 5.31
N PRO A 136 -23.56 -24.46 5.46
CA PRO A 136 -23.78 -25.35 4.33
C PRO A 136 -24.71 -24.73 3.29
N VAL A 137 -24.23 -24.56 2.05
CA VAL A 137 -25.06 -24.01 0.97
C VAL A 137 -25.99 -25.10 0.47
N VAL A 138 -27.24 -25.02 0.90
CA VAL A 138 -28.29 -25.95 0.50
C VAL A 138 -28.94 -25.50 -0.82
N ILE A 139 -29.18 -26.45 -1.72
CA ILE A 139 -29.83 -26.18 -3.01
C ILE A 139 -31.26 -25.67 -2.77
N SER A 140 -31.55 -24.49 -3.32
CA SER A 140 -32.88 -23.87 -3.29
C SER A 140 -33.33 -23.51 -4.70
N GLU A 141 -34.53 -23.95 -5.07
CA GLU A 141 -35.11 -23.67 -6.39
C GLU A 141 -35.30 -22.16 -6.64
N SER A 142 -35.71 -21.40 -5.61
CA SER A 142 -35.80 -19.94 -5.70
C SER A 142 -34.46 -19.28 -6.08
N ARG A 143 -33.34 -19.78 -5.53
CA ARG A 143 -31.99 -19.28 -5.86
C ARG A 143 -31.52 -19.76 -7.23
N ILE A 144 -31.94 -20.94 -7.68
CA ILE A 144 -31.69 -21.43 -9.05
C ILE A 144 -32.38 -20.51 -10.05
N ASN A 145 -33.67 -20.22 -9.87
CA ASN A 145 -34.45 -19.36 -10.77
C ASN A 145 -33.84 -17.95 -10.84
N LYS A 146 -33.44 -17.37 -9.70
CA LYS A 146 -32.67 -16.11 -9.68
C LYS A 146 -31.36 -16.19 -10.47
N SER A 147 -30.66 -17.32 -10.42
CA SER A 147 -29.41 -17.53 -11.17
C SER A 147 -29.68 -17.61 -12.67
N LEU A 148 -30.73 -18.32 -13.09
CA LEU A 148 -31.16 -18.40 -14.49
C LEU A 148 -31.53 -17.02 -15.05
N ASP A 149 -32.31 -16.23 -14.30
CA ASP A 149 -32.69 -14.88 -14.71
C ASP A 149 -31.48 -13.95 -14.84
N ARG A 150 -30.51 -14.05 -13.91
CA ARG A 150 -29.26 -13.29 -13.99
C ARG A 150 -28.41 -13.70 -15.18
N LEU A 151 -28.30 -15.00 -15.47
CA LEU A 151 -27.59 -15.49 -16.65
C LEU A 151 -28.25 -15.01 -17.95
N LYS A 152 -29.58 -15.08 -18.05
CA LYS A 152 -30.34 -14.55 -19.20
C LYS A 152 -30.05 -13.06 -19.37
N ARG A 153 -30.22 -12.24 -18.32
CA ARG A 153 -29.95 -10.80 -18.35
C ARG A 153 -28.50 -10.48 -18.70
N TYR A 154 -27.54 -11.24 -18.17
CA TYR A 154 -26.13 -11.09 -18.48
C TYR A 154 -25.88 -11.26 -19.99
N TYR A 155 -26.37 -12.34 -20.60
CA TYR A 155 -26.20 -12.53 -22.05
C TYR A 155 -27.03 -11.55 -22.89
N SER A 156 -28.24 -11.21 -22.46
CA SER A 156 -29.03 -10.14 -23.09
C SER A 156 -28.30 -8.79 -23.07
N SER A 157 -27.47 -8.53 -22.05
CA SER A 157 -26.64 -7.33 -22.01
C SER A 157 -25.56 -7.29 -23.10
N PHE A 158 -25.23 -8.43 -23.72
CA PHE A 158 -24.37 -8.54 -24.91
C PHE A 158 -25.16 -8.80 -26.20
N GLY A 159 -26.45 -8.48 -26.23
CA GLY A 159 -27.26 -8.57 -27.45
C GLY A 159 -27.83 -9.96 -27.74
N TYR A 160 -27.71 -10.93 -26.83
CA TYR A 160 -28.35 -12.24 -26.97
C TYR A 160 -29.75 -12.22 -26.32
N PHE A 161 -30.71 -11.54 -26.94
CA PHE A 161 -32.05 -11.34 -26.37
C PHE A 161 -32.88 -12.63 -26.28
N ASN A 162 -32.64 -13.58 -27.17
CA ASN A 162 -33.38 -14.84 -27.24
C ASN A 162 -32.75 -15.95 -26.37
N THR A 163 -31.87 -15.60 -25.42
CA THR A 163 -31.17 -16.58 -24.58
C THR A 163 -32.14 -17.42 -23.77
N LYS A 164 -32.03 -18.75 -23.89
CA LYS A 164 -32.72 -19.70 -23.01
C LYS A 164 -31.73 -20.26 -22.00
N ALA A 165 -32.20 -20.48 -20.77
CA ALA A 165 -31.40 -21.04 -19.71
C ALA A 165 -32.25 -22.01 -18.89
N ASP A 166 -31.75 -23.23 -18.76
CA ASP A 166 -32.36 -24.34 -18.02
C ASP A 166 -31.34 -24.91 -17.02
N TYR A 167 -31.76 -25.83 -16.17
CA TYR A 167 -30.89 -26.45 -15.19
C TYR A 167 -31.15 -27.95 -15.03
N THR A 168 -30.14 -28.66 -14.54
CA THR A 168 -30.22 -30.07 -14.17
C THR A 168 -29.51 -30.27 -12.83
N ILE A 169 -30.18 -30.93 -11.89
CA ILE A 169 -29.61 -31.28 -10.59
C ILE A 169 -29.07 -32.70 -10.67
N ASN A 170 -27.74 -32.83 -10.62
CA ASN A 170 -27.06 -34.12 -10.64
C ASN A 170 -26.80 -34.56 -9.20
N LYS A 171 -27.60 -35.51 -8.72
CA LYS A 171 -27.45 -36.12 -7.40
C LYS A 171 -26.22 -37.03 -7.37
N ASN A 172 -25.49 -37.04 -6.26
CA ASN A 172 -24.32 -37.91 -6.12
C ASN A 172 -24.73 -39.30 -5.64
N GLU A 173 -24.53 -40.31 -6.47
CA GLU A 173 -24.90 -41.70 -6.15
C GLU A 173 -24.08 -42.30 -5.00
N LYS A 174 -22.80 -41.91 -4.85
CA LYS A 174 -21.88 -42.46 -3.84
C LYS A 174 -21.96 -41.76 -2.49
N ARG A 175 -22.49 -40.53 -2.44
CA ARG A 175 -22.57 -39.71 -1.23
C ARG A 175 -23.98 -39.11 -1.11
N PRO A 176 -24.87 -39.73 -0.31
CA PRO A 176 -26.24 -39.21 -0.14
C PRO A 176 -26.23 -37.77 0.39
N LYS A 177 -27.29 -37.01 0.08
CA LYS A 177 -27.45 -35.57 0.41
C LYS A 177 -26.46 -34.60 -0.25
N ARG A 178 -25.71 -35.02 -1.28
CA ARG A 178 -24.86 -34.12 -2.08
C ARG A 178 -25.36 -34.06 -3.52
N ALA A 179 -25.40 -32.87 -4.10
CA ALA A 179 -25.74 -32.69 -5.50
C ALA A 179 -24.96 -31.52 -6.13
N SER A 180 -24.80 -31.60 -7.45
CA SER A 180 -24.24 -30.52 -8.27
C SER A 180 -25.30 -29.99 -9.22
N ILE A 181 -25.16 -28.73 -9.65
CA ILE A 181 -26.11 -28.11 -10.57
C ILE A 181 -25.39 -27.83 -11.88
N THR A 182 -25.99 -28.28 -12.97
CA THR A 182 -25.57 -27.92 -14.34
C THR A 182 -26.58 -26.92 -14.89
N TYR A 183 -26.12 -25.72 -15.20
CA TYR A 183 -26.90 -24.69 -15.87
C TYR A 183 -26.61 -24.78 -17.38
N ASN A 184 -27.63 -25.00 -18.19
CA ASN A 184 -27.52 -25.10 -19.64
C ASN A 184 -28.05 -23.81 -20.24
N VAL A 185 -27.18 -23.03 -20.87
CA VAL A 185 -27.49 -21.76 -21.51
C VAL A 185 -27.33 -21.90 -23.02
N GLN A 186 -28.37 -21.54 -23.76
CA GLN A 186 -28.36 -21.44 -25.21
C GLN A 186 -28.50 -19.96 -25.57
N ARG A 187 -27.45 -19.38 -26.13
CA ARG A 187 -27.40 -17.93 -26.42
C ARG A 187 -28.20 -17.56 -27.67
N TYR A 188 -28.33 -18.48 -28.63
CA TYR A 188 -28.84 -18.22 -29.98
C TYR A 188 -28.05 -17.10 -30.69
N GLN A 189 -28.59 -16.54 -31.78
CA GLN A 189 -27.90 -15.51 -32.56
C GLN A 189 -27.90 -14.15 -31.84
N PRO A 190 -26.76 -13.42 -31.82
CA PRO A 190 -26.68 -12.08 -31.25
C PRO A 190 -27.29 -11.04 -32.19
N TYR A 191 -27.73 -9.93 -31.60
CA TYR A 191 -28.21 -8.77 -32.34
C TYR A 191 -27.06 -7.77 -32.61
N PHE A 192 -27.02 -7.23 -33.82
CA PHE A 192 -26.05 -6.23 -34.25
C PHE A 192 -26.75 -4.88 -34.47
N VAL A 193 -26.07 -3.79 -34.11
CA VAL A 193 -26.57 -2.43 -34.36
C VAL A 193 -26.57 -2.18 -35.88
N ASP A 194 -27.71 -1.80 -36.45
CA ASP A 194 -27.84 -1.54 -37.89
C ASP A 194 -27.99 -0.04 -38.18
N SER A 195 -29.22 0.48 -38.11
CA SER A 195 -29.48 1.91 -38.26
C SER A 195 -29.43 2.65 -36.92
N ILE A 196 -28.89 3.86 -36.93
CA ILE A 196 -28.86 4.78 -35.79
C ILE A 196 -29.60 6.06 -36.21
N SER A 197 -30.69 6.37 -35.52
CA SER A 197 -31.47 7.60 -35.70
C SER A 197 -31.38 8.48 -34.45
N GLU A 198 -31.68 9.77 -34.63
CA GLU A 198 -31.52 10.81 -33.61
C GLU A 198 -32.82 11.58 -33.47
N ASN A 199 -33.39 11.62 -32.27
CA ASN A 199 -34.52 12.47 -31.90
C ASN A 199 -34.07 13.39 -30.76
N ILE A 200 -33.49 14.53 -31.14
CA ILE A 200 -32.96 15.53 -30.21
C ILE A 200 -33.79 16.81 -30.37
N SER A 201 -34.53 17.19 -29.32
CA SER A 201 -35.44 18.34 -29.38
C SER A 201 -34.71 19.68 -29.33
N SER A 202 -33.68 19.80 -28.48
CA SER A 202 -32.96 21.06 -28.28
C SER A 202 -31.91 21.31 -29.38
N PRO A 203 -31.94 22.45 -30.09
CA PRO A 203 -30.98 22.76 -31.16
C PRO A 203 -29.52 22.85 -30.69
N VAL A 204 -29.29 23.33 -29.47
CA VAL A 204 -27.96 23.44 -28.87
C VAL A 204 -27.39 22.04 -28.61
N VAL A 205 -28.21 21.14 -28.05
CA VAL A 205 -27.81 19.76 -27.77
C VAL A 205 -27.54 19.01 -29.08
N ASP A 206 -28.38 19.18 -30.10
CA ASP A 206 -28.19 18.59 -31.43
C ASP A 206 -26.86 19.02 -32.07
N SER A 207 -26.54 20.31 -32.01
CA SER A 207 -25.25 20.83 -32.51
C SER A 207 -24.05 20.23 -31.75
N LEU A 208 -24.12 20.18 -30.41
CA LEU A 208 -23.06 19.58 -29.59
C LEU A 208 -22.93 18.07 -29.80
N PHE A 209 -24.04 17.37 -30.05
CA PHE A 209 -24.05 15.94 -30.37
C PHE A 209 -23.37 15.68 -31.71
N LYS A 210 -23.74 16.43 -32.75
CA LYS A 210 -23.14 16.33 -34.10
C LYS A 210 -21.64 16.58 -34.07
N ALA A 211 -21.19 17.57 -33.29
CA ALA A 211 -19.78 17.90 -33.15
C ALA A 211 -18.93 16.77 -32.55
N THR A 212 -19.51 15.84 -31.80
CA THR A 212 -18.76 14.74 -31.14
C THR A 212 -19.20 13.34 -31.52
N ARG A 213 -19.94 13.24 -32.63
CA ARG A 213 -20.44 11.98 -33.18
C ARG A 213 -19.32 10.96 -33.46
N THR A 214 -18.11 11.40 -33.80
CA THR A 214 -16.97 10.51 -34.07
C THR A 214 -16.52 9.68 -32.87
N SER A 215 -16.82 10.14 -31.65
CA SER A 215 -16.37 9.53 -30.39
C SER A 215 -17.42 8.63 -29.74
N THR A 216 -18.51 8.32 -30.45
CA THR A 216 -19.59 7.47 -29.91
C THR A 216 -19.14 6.03 -29.65
N PHE A 217 -19.68 5.44 -28.58
CA PHE A 217 -19.51 4.01 -28.28
C PHE A 217 -20.45 3.12 -29.13
N ILE A 218 -21.55 3.67 -29.63
CA ILE A 218 -22.58 2.97 -30.40
C ILE A 218 -22.28 3.11 -31.89
N LYS A 219 -21.88 2.02 -32.54
CA LYS A 219 -21.47 2.01 -33.95
C LYS A 219 -22.28 0.98 -34.74
N SER A 220 -22.70 1.36 -35.94
CA SER A 220 -23.33 0.44 -36.89
C SER A 220 -22.38 -0.73 -37.21
N GLY A 221 -22.93 -1.93 -37.32
CA GLY A 221 -22.22 -3.20 -37.48
C GLY A 221 -21.61 -3.79 -36.20
N LYS A 222 -21.60 -3.05 -35.08
CA LYS A 222 -21.11 -3.56 -33.79
C LYS A 222 -22.18 -4.43 -33.13
N GLN A 223 -21.77 -5.51 -32.47
CA GLN A 223 -22.68 -6.30 -31.63
C GLN A 223 -23.26 -5.42 -30.52
N TYR A 224 -24.57 -5.54 -30.27
CA TYR A 224 -25.23 -4.80 -29.20
C TYR A 224 -24.59 -5.12 -27.85
N ALA A 225 -24.18 -4.10 -27.11
CA ALA A 225 -23.70 -4.24 -25.74
C ALA A 225 -24.25 -3.12 -24.85
N ALA A 226 -25.01 -3.47 -23.82
CA ALA A 226 -25.64 -2.53 -22.89
C ALA A 226 -24.61 -1.57 -22.26
N ASN A 227 -23.38 -2.03 -22.02
CA ASN A 227 -22.31 -1.22 -21.48
C ASN A 227 -21.92 -0.05 -22.40
N ASP A 228 -22.05 -0.19 -23.72
CA ASP A 228 -21.80 0.90 -24.65
C ASP A 228 -22.82 2.03 -24.48
N PHE A 229 -24.08 1.71 -24.21
CA PHE A 229 -25.14 2.70 -23.97
C PHE A 229 -24.92 3.44 -22.65
N VAL A 230 -24.49 2.73 -21.60
CA VAL A 230 -24.12 3.36 -20.31
C VAL A 230 -22.95 4.31 -20.52
N ASN A 231 -21.87 3.84 -21.16
CA ASN A 231 -20.69 4.67 -21.44
C ASN A 231 -21.04 5.87 -22.34
N GLU A 232 -21.94 5.69 -23.30
CA GLU A 232 -22.41 6.76 -24.16
C GLU A 232 -23.22 7.80 -23.38
N ARG A 233 -24.09 7.35 -22.46
CA ARG A 233 -24.84 8.22 -21.56
C ARG A 233 -23.91 9.08 -20.71
N ASP A 234 -22.91 8.44 -20.11
CA ASP A 234 -21.91 9.11 -19.28
C ASP A 234 -21.07 10.09 -20.10
N ARG A 235 -20.61 9.67 -21.29
CA ARG A 235 -19.85 10.51 -22.23
C ARG A 235 -20.61 11.77 -22.59
N LEU A 236 -21.87 11.63 -23.04
CA LEU A 236 -22.71 12.76 -23.44
C LEU A 236 -22.97 13.68 -22.26
N THR A 237 -23.34 13.13 -21.10
CA THR A 237 -23.59 13.92 -19.88
C THR A 237 -22.36 14.74 -19.48
N ILE A 238 -21.19 14.08 -19.38
CA ILE A 238 -19.93 14.76 -19.04
C ILE A 238 -19.60 15.83 -20.08
N GLN A 239 -19.71 15.51 -21.37
CA GLN A 239 -19.37 16.45 -22.43
C GLN A 239 -20.30 17.67 -22.43
N PHE A 240 -21.61 17.45 -22.34
CA PHE A 240 -22.64 18.47 -22.40
C PHE A 240 -22.59 19.40 -21.20
N ARG A 241 -22.47 18.84 -19.99
CA ARG A 241 -22.27 19.64 -18.77
C ARG A 241 -20.98 20.46 -18.82
N ASN A 242 -19.90 19.93 -19.43
CA ASN A 242 -18.65 20.66 -19.64
C ASN A 242 -18.64 21.60 -20.87
N SER A 243 -19.76 21.66 -21.61
CA SER A 243 -19.97 22.59 -22.72
C SER A 243 -20.97 23.70 -22.36
N GLY A 244 -21.36 23.82 -21.07
CA GLY A 244 -22.23 24.88 -20.57
C GLY A 244 -23.67 24.46 -20.28
N LEU A 245 -24.04 23.19 -20.45
CA LEU A 245 -25.40 22.71 -20.16
C LEU A 245 -25.56 22.38 -18.68
N TYR A 246 -25.79 23.40 -17.84
CA TYR A 246 -25.83 23.28 -16.37
C TYR A 246 -26.91 22.31 -15.85
N TYR A 247 -28.12 22.36 -16.42
CA TYR A 247 -29.27 21.54 -16.02
C TYR A 247 -29.32 20.16 -16.69
N PHE A 248 -28.33 19.82 -17.51
CA PHE A 248 -28.32 18.52 -18.20
C PHE A 248 -27.89 17.41 -17.26
N ASP A 249 -28.63 16.32 -17.26
CA ASP A 249 -28.40 15.13 -16.45
C ASP A 249 -28.48 13.87 -17.32
N GLN A 250 -27.92 12.78 -16.82
CA GLN A 250 -27.90 11.47 -17.44
C GLN A 250 -29.31 10.97 -17.81
N ASP A 251 -30.32 11.31 -17.02
CA ASP A 251 -31.72 10.92 -17.25
C ASP A 251 -32.34 11.50 -18.53
N TYR A 252 -31.77 12.58 -19.08
CA TYR A 252 -32.20 13.14 -20.36
C TYR A 252 -31.72 12.34 -21.57
N VAL A 253 -30.80 11.39 -21.39
CA VAL A 253 -30.27 10.58 -22.49
C VAL A 253 -30.94 9.21 -22.49
N GLY A 254 -32.00 9.12 -23.29
CA GLY A 254 -32.75 7.91 -23.57
C GLY A 254 -32.27 7.18 -24.83
N PHE A 255 -32.53 5.88 -24.87
CA PHE A 255 -32.30 5.04 -26.03
C PHE A 255 -33.50 4.12 -26.23
N GLU A 256 -33.97 4.03 -27.47
CA GLU A 256 -34.89 2.98 -27.90
C GLU A 256 -34.17 2.02 -28.83
N ALA A 257 -34.36 0.73 -28.63
CA ALA A 257 -33.79 -0.32 -29.46
C ALA A 257 -34.91 -1.18 -30.04
N ASP A 258 -35.26 -0.96 -31.30
CA ASP A 258 -36.22 -1.80 -32.00
C ASP A 258 -35.52 -3.06 -32.52
N THR A 259 -36.06 -4.21 -32.10
CA THR A 259 -35.52 -5.56 -32.36
C THR A 259 -36.59 -6.49 -32.94
N VAL A 260 -37.79 -5.97 -33.22
CA VAL A 260 -38.95 -6.77 -33.64
C VAL A 260 -38.92 -6.98 -35.16
N ASN A 261 -38.96 -8.23 -35.62
CA ASN A 261 -38.95 -8.61 -37.05
C ASN A 261 -37.78 -8.06 -37.88
N THR A 262 -36.68 -7.66 -37.24
CA THR A 262 -35.50 -7.05 -37.90
C THR A 262 -34.45 -8.06 -38.38
N GLY A 263 -34.63 -9.35 -38.07
CA GLY A 263 -33.66 -10.39 -38.43
C GLY A 263 -32.33 -10.31 -37.66
N HIS A 264 -32.39 -10.14 -36.33
CA HIS A 264 -31.22 -9.97 -35.44
C HIS A 264 -30.45 -8.65 -35.65
N LYS A 265 -31.17 -7.60 -36.04
CA LYS A 265 -30.67 -6.23 -36.12
C LYS A 265 -31.33 -5.37 -35.05
N ALA A 266 -30.56 -4.51 -34.40
CA ALA A 266 -31.07 -3.55 -33.43
C ALA A 266 -31.03 -2.16 -34.06
N ASN A 267 -32.19 -1.58 -34.33
CA ASN A 267 -32.33 -0.21 -34.80
C ASN A 267 -32.37 0.70 -33.57
N ILE A 268 -31.38 1.57 -33.44
CA ILE A 268 -31.19 2.39 -32.24
C ILE A 268 -31.64 3.82 -32.51
N THR A 269 -32.52 4.34 -31.64
CA THR A 269 -32.94 5.74 -31.65
C THR A 269 -32.41 6.44 -30.41
N TYR A 270 -31.62 7.49 -30.59
CA TYR A 270 -31.27 8.42 -29.52
C TYR A 270 -32.48 9.30 -29.20
N ILE A 271 -32.83 9.43 -27.92
CA ILE A 271 -33.92 10.28 -27.47
C ILE A 271 -33.37 11.26 -26.44
N ILE A 272 -33.31 12.53 -26.81
CA ILE A 272 -32.90 13.60 -25.91
C ILE A 272 -33.98 14.70 -25.98
N PRO A 273 -34.94 14.70 -25.04
CA PRO A 273 -36.01 15.67 -25.02
C PRO A 273 -35.51 17.03 -24.52
N ASP A 274 -36.37 18.04 -24.61
CA ASP A 274 -36.17 19.33 -23.99
C ASP A 274 -36.15 19.24 -22.45
N ARG A 275 -35.58 20.26 -21.80
CA ARG A 275 -35.51 20.35 -20.34
C ARG A 275 -36.91 20.40 -19.78
N LYS A 276 -37.23 19.50 -18.84
CA LYS A 276 -38.50 19.56 -18.10
C LYS A 276 -38.35 20.50 -16.91
N ILE A 277 -39.22 21.48 -16.81
CA ILE A 277 -39.30 22.41 -15.67
C ILE A 277 -40.62 22.11 -14.96
N SER A 278 -40.55 21.92 -13.65
CA SER A 278 -41.72 21.71 -12.80
C SER A 278 -41.80 22.86 -11.80
N GLU A 279 -42.86 23.65 -11.88
CA GLU A 279 -43.15 24.75 -10.96
C GLU A 279 -44.48 24.46 -10.27
N GLU A 280 -44.45 24.27 -8.96
CA GLU A 280 -45.60 23.99 -8.07
C GLU A 280 -46.67 23.06 -8.70
N ASP A 281 -47.62 23.63 -9.45
CA ASP A 281 -48.78 22.94 -10.04
C ASP A 281 -48.72 22.72 -11.58
N SER A 282 -47.63 23.09 -12.26
CA SER A 282 -47.49 22.92 -13.71
C SER A 282 -46.11 22.40 -14.14
N SER A 283 -46.05 21.73 -15.29
CA SER A 283 -44.79 21.35 -15.90
C SER A 283 -44.79 21.70 -17.37
N HIS A 284 -43.75 22.38 -17.82
CA HIS A 284 -43.50 22.68 -19.23
C HIS A 284 -42.10 22.21 -19.63
N THR A 285 -41.83 22.23 -20.93
CA THR A 285 -40.54 21.87 -21.49
C THR A 285 -39.92 23.06 -22.21
N GLU A 286 -38.62 23.26 -22.06
CA GLU A 286 -37.87 24.32 -22.74
C GLU A 286 -36.58 23.78 -23.35
N PRO A 287 -36.13 24.33 -24.50
CA PRO A 287 -34.83 23.98 -25.06
C PRO A 287 -33.69 24.30 -24.10
N PHE A 288 -32.70 23.40 -24.02
CA PHE A 288 -31.50 23.67 -23.24
C PHE A 288 -30.70 24.87 -23.79
N LYS A 289 -30.11 25.65 -22.87
CA LYS A 289 -29.28 26.82 -23.15
C LYS A 289 -27.86 26.63 -22.61
N ILE A 290 -26.88 27.26 -23.27
CA ILE A 290 -25.49 27.32 -22.78
C ILE A 290 -25.42 28.39 -21.70
N HIS A 291 -24.93 28.02 -20.53
CA HIS A 291 -24.79 28.92 -19.39
C HIS A 291 -23.35 29.44 -19.24
N THR A 292 -23.23 30.69 -18.79
CA THR A 292 -21.96 31.35 -18.47
C THR A 292 -21.90 31.73 -17.00
N ILE A 293 -20.71 31.71 -16.40
CA ILE A 293 -20.50 32.19 -15.05
C ILE A 293 -20.30 33.70 -15.09
N ASN A 294 -21.32 34.49 -14.76
CA ASN A 294 -21.22 35.95 -14.77
C ASN A 294 -20.40 36.46 -13.58
N GLU A 295 -20.60 35.85 -12.41
CA GLU A 295 -19.98 36.29 -11.17
C GLU A 295 -19.55 35.10 -10.31
N VAL A 296 -18.39 35.23 -9.68
CA VAL A 296 -17.91 34.27 -8.66
C VAL A 296 -17.77 34.99 -7.33
N ARG A 297 -18.61 34.58 -6.36
CA ARG A 297 -18.62 35.05 -4.98
C ARG A 297 -17.94 34.05 -4.07
N VAL A 298 -17.00 34.50 -3.25
CA VAL A 298 -16.29 33.65 -2.31
C VAL A 298 -16.46 34.20 -0.90
N VAL A 299 -17.13 33.45 -0.03
CA VAL A 299 -17.27 33.81 1.39
C VAL A 299 -16.19 33.07 2.17
N THR A 300 -15.26 33.80 2.77
CA THR A 300 -14.01 33.22 3.32
C THR A 300 -14.11 32.71 4.77
N ASP A 301 -15.11 33.14 5.53
CA ASP A 301 -15.32 32.82 6.94
C ASP A 301 -16.75 32.35 7.25
N TYR A 302 -17.33 31.59 6.32
CA TYR A 302 -18.71 31.12 6.40
C TYR A 302 -18.99 30.26 7.63
N SER A 303 -20.06 30.60 8.35
CA SER A 303 -20.72 29.79 9.38
C SER A 303 -22.24 29.84 9.17
N PHE A 304 -22.92 28.69 9.31
CA PHE A 304 -24.36 28.60 9.13
C PHE A 304 -25.15 29.53 10.08
N THR A 305 -24.62 29.78 11.28
CA THR A 305 -25.23 30.68 12.27
C THR A 305 -25.19 32.15 11.85
N ARG A 306 -24.20 32.54 11.04
CA ARG A 306 -23.95 33.93 10.62
C ARG A 306 -24.48 34.23 9.22
N ARG A 307 -25.20 33.30 8.58
CA ARG A 307 -25.60 33.39 7.17
C ARG A 307 -26.40 34.66 6.79
N ASN A 308 -27.09 35.26 7.77
CA ASN A 308 -27.91 36.46 7.59
C ASN A 308 -27.21 37.75 8.05
N GLU A 309 -25.98 37.67 8.54
CA GLU A 309 -25.22 38.87 8.92
C GLU A 309 -24.74 39.62 7.68
N GLN A 310 -24.49 40.93 7.81
CA GLN A 310 -23.84 41.71 6.76
C GLN A 310 -22.33 41.45 6.74
N PHE A 311 -21.75 41.41 5.55
CA PHE A 311 -20.30 41.33 5.38
C PHE A 311 -19.65 42.65 5.80
N LYS A 312 -18.62 42.56 6.64
CA LYS A 312 -17.89 43.73 7.15
C LYS A 312 -16.71 44.13 6.28
N ASP A 313 -16.18 43.18 5.51
CA ASP A 313 -15.02 43.38 4.66
C ASP A 313 -15.21 42.66 3.32
N SER A 314 -14.64 43.23 2.26
CA SER A 314 -14.69 42.67 0.92
C SER A 314 -13.43 43.02 0.12
N ALA A 315 -13.06 42.15 -0.80
CA ALA A 315 -11.96 42.38 -1.72
C ALA A 315 -12.31 41.85 -3.11
N SER A 316 -11.65 42.37 -4.14
CA SER A 316 -11.72 41.83 -5.49
C SER A 316 -10.34 41.52 -6.04
N HIS A 317 -10.23 40.42 -6.77
CA HIS A 317 -9.01 40.02 -7.46
C HIS A 317 -9.39 39.27 -8.73
N ASN A 318 -8.87 39.69 -9.90
CA ASN A 318 -9.11 39.03 -11.20
C ASN A 318 -10.59 38.69 -11.50
N GLY A 319 -11.53 39.56 -11.12
CA GLY A 319 -12.97 39.35 -11.33
C GLY A 319 -13.69 38.49 -10.27
N TYR A 320 -12.96 37.93 -9.31
CA TYR A 320 -13.55 37.27 -8.14
C TYR A 320 -13.94 38.32 -7.10
N LYS A 321 -15.10 38.13 -6.45
CA LYS A 321 -15.54 38.96 -5.31
C LYS A 321 -15.46 38.14 -4.04
N LEU A 322 -14.61 38.57 -3.11
CA LEU A 322 -14.40 37.92 -1.82
C LEU A 322 -15.14 38.71 -0.73
N TYR A 323 -15.81 37.98 0.14
CA TYR A 323 -16.58 38.51 1.26
C TYR A 323 -16.12 37.87 2.56
N SER A 324 -16.21 38.65 3.64
CA SER A 324 -15.87 38.21 5.00
C SER A 324 -16.82 38.86 6.01
N TYR A 325 -17.30 38.07 6.97
CA TYR A 325 -18.10 38.57 8.09
C TYR A 325 -17.24 39.30 9.14
N ASP A 326 -15.97 38.91 9.25
CA ASP A 326 -14.94 39.65 10.00
C ASP A 326 -13.98 40.40 9.04
N ALA A 327 -12.89 40.96 9.55
CA ALA A 327 -11.78 41.44 8.71
C ALA A 327 -11.18 40.30 7.88
N LEU A 328 -10.83 40.58 6.63
CA LEU A 328 -10.33 39.58 5.68
C LEU A 328 -8.97 39.01 6.14
N LYS A 329 -8.95 37.73 6.55
CA LYS A 329 -7.76 37.06 7.12
C LYS A 329 -6.83 36.45 6.06
N PHE A 330 -7.28 36.37 4.81
CA PHE A 330 -6.59 35.68 3.73
C PHE A 330 -6.25 36.63 2.59
N ASN A 331 -5.11 36.41 1.95
CA ASN A 331 -4.71 37.11 0.74
C ASN A 331 -5.64 36.68 -0.41
N PRO A 332 -6.35 37.61 -1.07
CA PRO A 332 -7.26 37.28 -2.17
C PRO A 332 -6.64 36.39 -3.23
N LYS A 333 -5.39 36.68 -3.62
CA LYS A 333 -4.67 35.92 -4.64
C LYS A 333 -4.56 34.44 -4.28
N ALA A 334 -4.20 34.13 -3.02
CA ALA A 334 -3.99 32.74 -2.59
C ALA A 334 -5.29 31.91 -2.62
N ILE A 335 -6.43 32.54 -2.35
CA ILE A 335 -7.73 31.88 -2.40
C ILE A 335 -8.19 31.70 -3.84
N THR A 336 -8.11 32.76 -4.65
CA THR A 336 -8.53 32.71 -6.06
C THR A 336 -7.67 31.79 -6.90
N ASP A 337 -6.38 31.63 -6.57
CA ASP A 337 -5.48 30.70 -7.25
C ASP A 337 -5.88 29.23 -7.04
N ALA A 338 -6.66 28.93 -6.00
CA ALA A 338 -7.20 27.60 -5.72
C ALA A 338 -8.62 27.39 -6.27
N ILE A 339 -9.14 28.32 -7.10
CA ILE A 339 -10.47 28.23 -7.69
C ILE A 339 -10.33 28.07 -9.21
N SER A 340 -10.84 26.96 -9.74
CA SER A 340 -10.87 26.69 -11.18
C SER A 340 -12.09 27.34 -11.87
N ILE A 341 -13.20 27.52 -11.14
CA ILE A 341 -14.38 28.24 -11.65
C ILE A 341 -13.96 29.68 -11.96
N SER A 342 -14.07 30.08 -13.22
CA SER A 342 -13.59 31.39 -13.68
C SER A 342 -14.76 32.31 -14.04
N PRO A 343 -14.72 33.59 -13.66
CA PRO A 343 -15.73 34.56 -14.08
C PRO A 343 -15.67 34.80 -15.59
N ASN A 344 -16.82 35.12 -16.19
CA ASN A 344 -17.05 35.37 -17.61
C ASN A 344 -16.62 34.21 -18.53
N LYS A 345 -16.72 32.97 -18.05
CA LYS A 345 -16.46 31.75 -18.83
C LYS A 345 -17.69 30.86 -18.90
N ILE A 346 -17.75 30.01 -19.93
CA ILE A 346 -18.78 28.98 -20.07
C ILE A 346 -18.73 28.06 -18.85
N PHE A 347 -19.90 27.68 -18.33
CA PHE A 347 -20.00 26.72 -17.23
C PHE A 347 -19.33 25.39 -17.61
N LYS A 348 -18.50 24.87 -16.71
CA LYS A 348 -17.98 23.51 -16.80
C LYS A 348 -18.09 22.82 -15.46
N ASP A 349 -18.73 21.66 -15.46
CA ASP A 349 -18.91 20.86 -14.25
C ASP A 349 -17.56 20.38 -13.67
N ILE A 350 -16.56 20.13 -14.52
CA ILE A 350 -15.21 19.76 -14.09
C ILE A 350 -14.55 20.83 -13.22
N ASP A 351 -14.81 22.12 -13.49
CA ASP A 351 -14.22 23.23 -12.75
C ASP A 351 -14.74 23.28 -11.30
N ARG A 352 -15.98 22.81 -11.08
CA ARG A 352 -16.55 22.63 -9.73
C ARG A 352 -15.78 21.56 -8.95
N THR A 353 -15.56 20.39 -9.54
CA THR A 353 -14.80 19.29 -8.90
C THR A 353 -13.35 19.67 -8.63
N LEU A 354 -12.72 20.37 -9.58
CA LEU A 354 -11.35 20.88 -9.42
C LEU A 354 -11.26 21.91 -8.30
N THR A 355 -12.16 22.90 -8.27
CA THR A 355 -12.24 23.91 -7.21
C THR A 355 -12.41 23.25 -5.84
N TYR A 356 -13.33 22.27 -5.74
CA TYR A 356 -13.53 21.52 -4.50
C TYR A 356 -12.24 20.86 -4.00
N THR A 357 -11.52 20.21 -4.92
CA THR A 357 -10.28 19.48 -4.62
C THR A 357 -9.15 20.44 -4.25
N GLN A 358 -8.94 21.50 -5.02
CA GLN A 358 -7.89 22.50 -4.81
C GLN A 358 -8.05 23.24 -3.47
N ILE A 359 -9.27 23.69 -3.15
CA ILE A 359 -9.56 24.34 -1.86
C ILE A 359 -9.33 23.36 -0.69
N SER A 360 -9.74 22.10 -0.86
CA SER A 360 -9.50 21.06 0.15
C SER A 360 -8.00 20.76 0.32
N ASP A 361 -7.23 20.76 -0.78
CA ASP A 361 -5.78 20.58 -0.79
C ASP A 361 -5.03 21.72 -0.07
N LEU A 362 -5.62 22.92 0.06
CA LEU A 362 -5.04 24.01 0.87
C LEU A 362 -4.97 23.66 2.37
N ARG A 363 -5.79 22.72 2.86
CA ARG A 363 -5.87 22.28 4.28
C ARG A 363 -6.15 23.38 5.31
N ILE A 364 -6.55 24.58 4.86
CA ILE A 364 -6.93 25.70 5.73
C ILE A 364 -8.44 25.87 5.88
N PHE A 365 -9.24 25.26 5.01
CA PHE A 365 -10.70 25.24 5.07
C PHE A 365 -11.21 23.82 5.31
N LYS A 366 -12.45 23.71 5.78
CA LYS A 366 -13.26 22.50 5.60
C LYS A 366 -13.65 22.36 4.13
N TYR A 367 -14.31 21.27 3.77
CA TYR A 367 -14.85 21.06 2.43
C TYR A 367 -15.74 22.24 2.01
N PRO A 368 -15.49 22.85 0.83
CA PRO A 368 -16.25 24.01 0.38
C PRO A 368 -17.67 23.59 -0.03
N ASN A 369 -18.64 24.48 0.21
CA ASN A 369 -19.95 24.37 -0.43
C ASN A 369 -19.99 25.28 -1.65
N ILE A 370 -20.29 24.72 -2.82
CA ILE A 370 -20.32 25.43 -4.10
C ILE A 370 -21.73 25.32 -4.67
N SER A 371 -22.41 26.45 -4.80
CA SER A 371 -23.73 26.56 -5.39
C SER A 371 -23.72 27.48 -6.61
N TYR A 372 -24.64 27.22 -7.54
CA TYR A 372 -24.92 28.09 -8.67
C TYR A 372 -26.35 28.58 -8.56
N GLN A 373 -26.55 29.85 -8.84
CA GLN A 373 -27.87 30.48 -8.92
C GLN A 373 -27.93 31.23 -10.24
N GLU A 374 -29.10 31.27 -10.87
CA GLU A 374 -29.32 32.13 -12.03
C GLU A 374 -29.15 33.59 -11.62
N ASP A 375 -28.50 34.38 -12.47
CA ASP A 375 -28.26 35.80 -12.24
C ASP A 375 -29.58 36.57 -12.41
N PRO A 376 -30.17 37.12 -11.34
CA PRO A 376 -31.46 37.82 -11.44
C PRO A 376 -31.38 39.09 -12.29
N ALA A 377 -30.17 39.62 -12.51
CA ALA A 377 -29.95 40.78 -13.37
C ALA A 377 -29.83 40.40 -14.86
N ASP A 378 -29.65 39.12 -15.18
CA ASP A 378 -29.54 38.65 -16.55
C ASP A 378 -30.91 38.33 -17.15
N THR A 379 -31.35 39.17 -18.07
CA THR A 379 -32.61 39.00 -18.79
C THR A 379 -32.60 37.84 -19.79
N THR A 380 -31.42 37.28 -20.12
CA THR A 380 -31.30 36.13 -21.03
C THR A 380 -31.51 34.78 -20.32
N GLY A 381 -31.40 34.76 -18.99
CA GLY A 381 -31.50 33.55 -18.16
C GLY A 381 -30.39 32.53 -18.44
N THR A 382 -29.19 32.99 -18.85
CA THR A 382 -28.03 32.12 -19.14
C THR A 382 -26.87 32.35 -18.19
N GLY A 383 -26.85 33.49 -17.51
CA GLY A 383 -25.89 33.87 -16.50
C GLY A 383 -26.09 33.12 -15.19
N LEU A 384 -25.00 32.59 -14.65
CA LEU A 384 -24.94 31.94 -13.36
C LEU A 384 -24.01 32.72 -12.41
N ILE A 385 -24.45 32.86 -11.17
CA ILE A 385 -23.66 33.33 -10.05
C ILE A 385 -23.16 32.11 -9.28
N ALA A 386 -21.85 31.87 -9.31
CA ALA A 386 -21.21 30.82 -8.54
C ALA A 386 -20.89 31.35 -7.12
N THR A 387 -21.48 30.75 -6.09
CA THR A 387 -21.19 31.09 -4.70
C THR A 387 -20.40 29.96 -4.04
N ILE A 388 -19.20 30.29 -3.56
CA ILE A 388 -18.28 29.38 -2.88
C ILE A 388 -18.22 29.78 -1.42
N LEU A 389 -18.72 28.91 -0.55
CA LEU A 389 -18.72 29.12 0.90
C LEU A 389 -17.56 28.34 1.52
N LEU A 390 -16.63 29.05 2.15
CA LEU A 390 -15.45 28.51 2.79
C LEU A 390 -15.58 28.63 4.31
N THR A 391 -15.46 27.51 5.01
CA THR A 391 -15.41 27.48 6.48
C THR A 391 -13.98 27.25 6.94
N PRO A 392 -13.30 28.24 7.56
CA PRO A 392 -11.92 28.12 7.96
C PRO A 392 -11.74 27.08 9.07
N GLN A 393 -10.64 26.33 9.02
CA GLN A 393 -10.22 25.49 10.13
C GLN A 393 -9.56 26.33 11.22
N LYS A 394 -9.43 25.75 12.43
CA LYS A 394 -8.74 26.40 13.55
C LYS A 394 -7.30 26.76 13.13
N LYS A 395 -6.91 28.02 13.39
CA LYS A 395 -5.58 28.54 13.03
C LYS A 395 -4.44 27.71 13.65
N TYR A 396 -4.58 27.37 14.92
CA TYR A 396 -3.63 26.55 15.67
C TYR A 396 -4.24 25.17 15.95
N THR A 397 -3.47 24.12 15.74
CA THR A 397 -3.85 22.74 16.10
C THR A 397 -2.65 22.05 16.72
N LEU A 398 -2.80 21.60 17.95
CA LEU A 398 -1.80 20.81 18.67
C LEU A 398 -2.22 19.34 18.57
N GLY A 399 -1.37 18.51 17.98
CA GLY A 399 -1.43 17.06 18.03
C GLY A 399 -0.41 16.54 19.04
N VAL A 400 -0.79 15.57 19.85
CA VAL A 400 0.09 14.90 20.80
C VAL A 400 -0.15 13.40 20.66
N ASP A 401 0.92 12.68 20.36
CA ASP A 401 0.90 11.25 20.10
C ASP A 401 1.90 10.55 21.03
N PHE A 402 1.48 9.40 21.58
CA PHE A 402 2.29 8.54 22.44
C PHE A 402 2.31 7.15 21.85
N ASP A 403 3.50 6.66 21.54
CA ASP A 403 3.69 5.37 20.89
C ASP A 403 4.55 4.45 21.76
N VAL A 404 4.22 3.16 21.74
CA VAL A 404 5.10 2.11 22.24
C VAL A 404 5.81 1.54 21.02
N ILE A 405 7.14 1.60 21.00
CA ILE A 405 7.96 1.16 19.87
C ILE A 405 8.59 -0.20 20.23
N PRO A 406 8.02 -1.32 19.74
CA PRO A 406 8.72 -2.59 19.76
C PRO A 406 9.77 -2.58 18.64
N PHE A 407 11.04 -2.45 19.01
CA PHE A 407 12.13 -2.54 18.05
C PHE A 407 12.51 -4.03 17.86
N PRO A 408 12.60 -4.54 16.62
CA PRO A 408 13.06 -5.91 16.35
C PRO A 408 14.59 -6.05 16.38
N SER A 409 15.32 -5.06 16.94
CA SER A 409 16.79 -5.02 16.95
C SER A 409 17.36 -5.74 18.19
N PRO A 410 18.51 -6.43 18.09
CA PRO A 410 19.22 -6.98 19.25
C PRO A 410 19.58 -5.92 20.31
N ILE A 411 19.74 -4.66 19.90
CA ILE A 411 20.26 -3.56 20.71
C ILE A 411 19.14 -2.76 21.39
N GLN A 412 17.90 -2.77 20.90
CA GLN A 412 16.78 -2.06 21.54
C GLN A 412 15.58 -3.01 21.62
N GLN A 413 15.14 -3.34 22.83
CA GLN A 413 14.10 -4.35 23.04
C GLN A 413 12.72 -3.76 23.27
N PHE A 414 12.67 -2.52 23.78
CA PHE A 414 11.43 -1.81 24.10
C PHE A 414 11.71 -0.30 24.23
N GLY A 415 10.88 0.54 23.62
CA GLY A 415 10.96 1.99 23.80
C GLY A 415 9.60 2.68 23.85
N MET A 416 9.55 3.84 24.50
CA MET A 416 8.40 4.72 24.52
C MET A 416 8.74 5.98 23.74
N GLY A 417 7.90 6.34 22.79
CA GLY A 417 7.99 7.55 21.99
C GLY A 417 6.89 8.54 22.35
N PHE A 418 7.25 9.81 22.31
CA PHE A 418 6.35 10.95 22.39
C PHE A 418 6.59 11.81 21.17
N SER A 419 5.53 12.27 20.52
CA SER A 419 5.63 13.33 19.53
C SER A 419 4.54 14.36 19.70
N SER A 420 4.88 15.62 19.45
CA SER A 420 3.98 16.75 19.54
C SER A 420 4.15 17.60 18.29
N THR A 421 3.03 17.89 17.62
CA THR A 421 3.02 18.66 16.39
C THR A 421 2.08 19.85 16.53
N LEU A 422 2.63 21.06 16.47
CA LEU A 422 1.87 22.31 16.40
C LEU A 422 1.76 22.75 14.93
N LEU A 423 0.55 22.61 14.37
CA LEU A 423 0.21 23.10 13.04
C LEU A 423 -0.40 24.50 13.11
N ILE A 424 0.29 25.46 12.50
CA ILE A 424 -0.13 26.85 12.35
C ILE A 424 -0.53 27.09 10.90
N ARG A 425 -1.81 27.32 10.68
CA ARG A 425 -2.39 27.59 9.35
C ARG A 425 -2.37 29.08 9.03
N ASN A 426 -2.16 29.38 7.75
CA ASN A 426 -2.23 30.72 7.18
C ASN A 426 -1.29 31.73 7.86
N VAL A 427 -0.01 31.37 8.04
CA VAL A 427 0.98 32.19 8.79
C VAL A 427 1.22 33.54 8.12
N PHE A 428 1.37 33.58 6.80
CA PHE A 428 1.63 34.79 6.02
C PHE A 428 0.40 35.29 5.25
N ARG A 429 -0.80 34.83 5.64
CA ARG A 429 -2.09 35.10 4.97
C ARG A 429 -2.25 34.48 3.57
N GLY A 430 -1.27 33.81 3.01
CA GLY A 430 -1.32 33.20 1.66
C GLY A 430 -1.63 31.71 1.67
N ALA A 431 -2.38 31.22 2.67
CA ALA A 431 -2.71 29.80 2.87
C ALA A 431 -1.49 28.89 3.16
N GLU A 432 -0.37 29.48 3.61
CA GLU A 432 0.81 28.71 4.03
C GLU A 432 0.58 28.02 5.37
N THR A 433 1.18 26.86 5.57
CA THR A 433 1.17 26.16 6.85
C THR A 433 2.58 26.01 7.40
N LEU A 434 2.76 26.40 8.67
CA LEU A 434 3.96 26.13 9.45
C LEU A 434 3.67 25.00 10.42
N GLU A 435 4.50 23.98 10.41
CA GLU A 435 4.43 22.83 11.28
C GLU A 435 5.70 22.83 12.14
N LEU A 436 5.51 22.82 13.45
CA LEU A 436 6.58 22.70 14.44
C LEU A 436 6.38 21.36 15.14
N SER A 437 7.33 20.46 14.97
CA SER A 437 7.26 19.11 15.51
C SER A 437 8.38 18.90 16.51
N GLY A 438 8.06 18.30 17.65
CA GLY A 438 9.03 17.80 18.61
C GLY A 438 8.79 16.31 18.81
N ARG A 439 9.86 15.54 18.87
CA ARG A 439 9.81 14.11 19.17
C ARG A 439 10.84 13.76 20.24
N GLY A 440 10.48 12.86 21.13
CA GLY A 440 11.36 12.30 22.13
C GLY A 440 11.09 10.82 22.27
N SER A 441 12.12 10.02 22.42
CA SER A 441 11.95 8.61 22.76
C SER A 441 12.98 8.16 23.78
N VAL A 442 12.57 7.24 24.64
CA VAL A 442 13.46 6.54 25.58
C VAL A 442 13.32 5.05 25.34
N GLY A 443 14.43 4.33 25.39
CA GLY A 443 14.47 2.89 25.11
C GLY A 443 15.44 2.16 26.01
N SER A 444 15.22 0.85 26.12
CA SER A 444 16.11 -0.08 26.81
C SER A 444 16.96 -0.86 25.81
N SER A 445 18.28 -0.75 25.93
CA SER A 445 19.27 -1.66 25.37
C SER A 445 19.72 -2.66 26.43
N LYS A 446 19.90 -3.92 26.04
CA LYS A 446 20.32 -4.97 26.96
C LYS A 446 21.84 -4.96 27.05
N ASP A 447 22.39 -4.39 28.11
CA ASP A 447 23.77 -4.63 28.54
C ASP A 447 23.84 -5.44 29.82
N ALA A 448 24.83 -6.34 29.86
CA ALA A 448 25.16 -7.23 30.97
C ALA A 448 26.41 -6.77 31.76
N GLY A 449 26.85 -5.51 31.57
CA GLY A 449 28.19 -5.06 31.97
C GLY A 449 28.29 -4.05 33.12
N ASP A 450 27.20 -3.50 33.67
CA ASP A 450 27.33 -2.51 34.75
C ASP A 450 26.27 -2.69 35.86
N GLY A 451 26.70 -2.58 37.12
CA GLY A 451 25.91 -2.83 38.34
C GLY A 451 24.88 -1.75 38.66
N SER A 452 24.68 -0.78 37.77
CA SER A 452 23.72 0.33 37.91
C SER A 452 22.68 0.32 36.78
N SER A 453 21.91 -0.77 36.68
CA SER A 453 20.91 -0.99 35.63
C SER A 453 19.75 0.02 35.67
N SER A 454 19.87 1.14 34.96
CA SER A 454 18.71 2.01 34.67
C SER A 454 17.94 1.44 33.47
N PHE A 455 16.64 1.19 33.63
CA PHE A 455 15.77 0.53 32.64
C PHE A 455 15.72 1.26 31.28
N PHE A 456 16.02 2.56 31.23
CA PHE A 456 16.08 3.37 30.01
C PHE A 456 17.48 3.95 29.82
N ASN A 457 18.24 3.42 28.86
CA ASN A 457 19.65 3.77 28.61
C ASN A 457 19.91 4.26 27.18
N THR A 458 18.87 4.32 26.34
CA THR A 458 18.91 5.00 25.04
C THR A 458 17.88 6.12 25.03
N SER A 459 18.22 7.25 24.41
CA SER A 459 17.29 8.37 24.26
C SER A 459 17.49 9.06 22.91
N GLU A 460 16.40 9.50 22.30
CA GLU A 460 16.44 10.39 21.13
C GLU A 460 15.60 11.61 21.43
N LEU A 461 16.10 12.78 21.06
CA LEU A 461 15.36 14.03 21.03
C LEU A 461 15.51 14.66 19.65
N GLY A 462 14.40 15.06 19.05
CA GLY A 462 14.40 15.69 17.74
C GLY A 462 13.38 16.81 17.63
N GLY A 463 13.68 17.76 16.75
CA GLY A 463 12.78 18.86 16.42
C GLY A 463 12.80 19.13 14.92
N ASP A 464 11.64 19.41 14.35
CA ASP A 464 11.46 19.71 12.93
C ASP A 464 10.64 20.98 12.75
N ILE A 465 11.08 21.81 11.81
CA ILE A 465 10.36 22.99 11.33
C ILE A 465 10.04 22.75 9.87
N LYS A 466 8.77 22.81 9.51
CA LYS A 466 8.32 22.64 8.12
C LYS A 466 7.39 23.75 7.70
N LEU A 467 7.80 24.49 6.68
CA LEU A 467 6.99 25.51 6.04
C LEU A 467 6.50 25.01 4.67
N SER A 468 5.20 25.13 4.45
CA SER A 468 4.56 24.62 3.25
C SER A 468 3.72 25.68 2.56
N PHE A 469 3.87 25.77 1.24
CA PHE A 469 3.19 26.72 0.37
C PHE A 469 2.33 25.97 -0.66
N PRO A 470 1.06 26.33 -0.83
CA PRO A 470 0.16 25.70 -1.82
C PRO A 470 0.39 26.24 -3.24
N ARG A 471 1.66 26.44 -3.62
CA ARG A 471 2.10 26.91 -4.94
C ARG A 471 3.55 26.52 -5.18
N ILE A 472 4.00 26.55 -6.43
CA ILE A 472 5.42 26.43 -6.76
C ILE A 472 6.11 27.77 -6.44
N LEU A 473 7.09 27.75 -5.54
CA LEU A 473 7.99 28.88 -5.31
C LEU A 473 9.26 28.69 -6.15
N PHE A 474 9.25 29.19 -7.37
CA PHE A 474 10.40 29.13 -8.28
C PHE A 474 10.68 30.54 -8.85
N PRO A 475 11.94 30.89 -9.18
CA PRO A 475 12.28 32.22 -9.71
C PRO A 475 11.59 32.56 -11.05
N ILE A 476 11.14 31.54 -11.79
CA ILE A 476 10.46 31.68 -13.08
C ILE A 476 8.99 31.27 -12.93
N ASN A 477 8.09 31.93 -13.65
CA ASN A 477 6.67 31.55 -13.65
C ASN A 477 6.46 30.16 -14.27
N THR A 478 6.07 29.20 -13.42
CA THR A 478 5.83 27.81 -13.82
C THR A 478 4.39 27.51 -14.22
N ASP A 479 3.46 28.46 -14.14
CA ASP A 479 2.02 28.23 -14.34
C ASP A 479 1.68 27.65 -15.72
N LYS A 480 2.53 27.87 -16.73
CA LYS A 480 2.39 27.27 -18.07
C LYS A 480 2.60 25.76 -18.09
N PHE A 481 3.52 25.24 -17.26
CA PHE A 481 3.90 23.82 -17.23
C PHE A 481 3.25 23.08 -16.06
N ILE A 482 3.03 23.79 -14.95
CA ILE A 482 2.40 23.30 -13.73
C ILE A 482 1.21 24.20 -13.42
N PRO A 483 0.11 24.08 -14.17
CA PRO A 483 -1.09 24.86 -13.96
C PRO A 483 -1.76 24.54 -12.62
N LYS A 484 -2.58 25.48 -12.15
CA LYS A 484 -3.23 25.46 -10.84
C LYS A 484 -4.04 24.19 -10.57
N TYR A 485 -4.67 23.60 -11.59
CA TYR A 485 -5.46 22.36 -11.45
C TYR A 485 -4.62 21.14 -11.03
N MET A 486 -3.30 21.22 -11.13
CA MET A 486 -2.39 20.14 -10.69
C MET A 486 -2.10 20.18 -9.17
N SER A 487 -2.75 21.07 -8.41
CA SER A 487 -2.52 21.26 -6.97
C SER A 487 -1.02 21.35 -6.60
N PRO A 488 -0.27 22.32 -7.17
CA PRO A 488 1.14 22.47 -6.89
C PRO A 488 1.42 22.79 -5.42
N PHE A 489 2.52 22.27 -4.90
CA PHE A 489 2.91 22.43 -3.51
C PHE A 489 4.43 22.55 -3.39
N THR A 490 4.90 23.52 -2.61
CA THR A 490 6.32 23.62 -2.22
C THR A 490 6.42 23.39 -0.73
N SER A 491 7.40 22.61 -0.28
CA SER A 491 7.70 22.51 1.15
C SER A 491 9.19 22.63 1.41
N PHE A 492 9.49 23.31 2.50
CA PHE A 492 10.82 23.43 3.08
C PHE A 492 10.76 22.87 4.50
N SER A 493 11.62 21.92 4.81
CA SER A 493 11.73 21.36 6.16
C SER A 493 13.18 21.30 6.61
N ILE A 494 13.43 21.73 7.84
CA ILE A 494 14.69 21.54 8.54
C ILE A 494 14.40 20.72 9.79
N GLY A 495 15.15 19.66 10.01
CA GLY A 495 15.05 18.83 11.20
C GLY A 495 16.43 18.58 11.80
N ALA A 496 16.49 18.54 13.12
CA ALA A 496 17.68 18.14 13.85
C ALA A 496 17.30 17.12 14.92
N SER A 497 18.15 16.12 15.13
CA SER A 497 18.02 15.22 16.27
C SER A 497 19.36 14.85 16.86
N ALA A 498 19.33 14.58 18.16
CA ALA A 498 20.42 13.99 18.92
C ALA A 498 19.91 12.69 19.53
N GLN A 499 20.69 11.64 19.36
CA GLN A 499 20.43 10.34 19.93
C GLN A 499 21.61 9.98 20.83
N ASN A 500 21.31 9.69 22.09
CA ASN A 500 22.24 9.06 23.00
C ASN A 500 22.00 7.56 23.03
N ASN A 501 23.03 6.82 22.72
CA ASN A 501 23.13 5.40 23.03
C ASN A 501 24.41 5.26 23.86
N ILE A 502 24.44 4.37 24.86
CA ILE A 502 25.70 4.09 25.58
C ILE A 502 26.81 3.89 24.54
N GLY A 503 27.72 4.86 24.43
CA GLY A 503 28.90 4.85 23.57
C GLY A 503 28.78 5.04 22.05
N LEU A 504 27.62 5.33 21.47
CA LEU A 504 27.53 5.74 20.06
C LEU A 504 26.48 6.83 19.90
N ASP A 505 26.88 8.02 20.35
CA ASP A 505 26.07 9.23 20.25
C ASP A 505 26.04 9.74 18.82
N ARG A 506 24.84 10.02 18.31
CA ARG A 506 24.61 10.41 16.92
C ARG A 506 23.81 11.71 16.84
N GLN A 507 24.32 12.65 16.06
CA GLN A 507 23.64 13.89 15.71
C GLN A 507 23.27 13.87 14.24
N THR A 508 22.02 14.20 13.93
CA THR A 508 21.55 14.30 12.55
C THR A 508 20.96 15.67 12.26
N VAL A 509 21.27 16.22 11.09
CA VAL A 509 20.65 17.42 10.56
C VAL A 509 20.16 17.13 9.15
N ASN A 510 18.88 17.39 8.90
CA ASN A 510 18.24 17.18 7.61
C ASN A 510 17.65 18.49 7.12
N ALA A 511 17.87 18.83 5.86
CA ALA A 511 17.23 19.97 5.21
C ALA A 511 16.68 19.54 3.85
N ILE A 512 15.36 19.66 3.67
CA ILE A 512 14.67 19.21 2.46
C ILE A 512 13.88 20.38 1.89
N PHE A 513 14.10 20.67 0.61
CA PHE A 513 13.32 21.62 -0.17
C PHE A 513 12.75 20.90 -1.40
N ASN A 514 11.43 20.74 -1.45
CA ASN A 514 10.77 19.95 -2.48
C ASN A 514 9.58 20.67 -3.13
N TYR A 515 9.32 20.27 -4.37
CA TYR A 515 8.15 20.63 -5.17
C TYR A 515 7.32 19.38 -5.46
N ARG A 516 6.00 19.46 -5.37
CA ARG A 516 5.09 18.36 -5.69
C ARG A 516 3.89 18.85 -6.47
N TRP A 517 3.44 18.08 -7.44
CA TRP A 517 2.23 18.36 -8.21
C TRP A 517 1.60 17.08 -8.75
N LYS A 518 0.31 17.15 -9.07
CA LYS A 518 -0.53 16.02 -9.49
C LYS A 518 -1.16 16.32 -10.85
N PRO A 519 -0.53 15.96 -11.97
CA PRO A 519 -1.10 16.19 -13.30
C PRO A 519 -2.45 15.52 -13.55
N SER A 520 -2.77 14.45 -12.80
CA SER A 520 -4.06 13.74 -12.86
C SER A 520 -4.29 13.00 -11.54
N LYS A 521 -5.48 12.38 -11.37
CA LYS A 521 -5.79 11.57 -10.17
C LYS A 521 -4.80 10.42 -9.93
N ILE A 522 -4.23 9.86 -11.01
CA ILE A 522 -3.33 8.70 -10.95
C ILE A 522 -1.85 9.05 -11.05
N ARG A 523 -1.48 10.30 -11.40
CA ARG A 523 -0.06 10.69 -11.60
C ARG A 523 0.38 11.70 -10.56
N ARG A 524 1.54 11.47 -9.95
CA ARG A 524 2.16 12.35 -8.96
C ARG A 524 3.63 12.55 -9.32
N ASN A 525 4.06 13.80 -9.26
CA ASN A 525 5.44 14.20 -9.48
C ASN A 525 5.97 14.86 -8.20
N GLN A 526 7.21 14.57 -7.86
CA GLN A 526 7.93 15.19 -6.77
C GLN A 526 9.36 15.47 -7.22
N LEU A 527 9.83 16.69 -6.99
CA LEU A 527 11.21 17.11 -7.22
C LEU A 527 11.75 17.62 -5.89
N ASP A 528 12.63 16.84 -5.27
CA ASP A 528 13.42 17.29 -4.13
C ASP A 528 14.64 18.02 -4.72
N LEU A 529 14.56 19.35 -4.81
CA LEU A 529 15.66 20.16 -5.35
C LEU A 529 16.89 20.09 -4.44
N MET A 530 16.66 20.07 -3.13
CA MET A 530 17.69 19.95 -2.11
C MET A 530 17.23 18.95 -1.07
N ASN A 531 18.02 17.89 -0.86
CA ASN A 531 17.86 16.90 0.19
C ASN A 531 19.23 16.71 0.84
N ILE A 532 19.48 17.49 1.88
CA ILE A 532 20.72 17.47 2.65
C ILE A 532 20.52 16.60 3.87
N GLN A 533 21.43 15.65 4.06
CA GLN A 533 21.53 14.83 5.24
C GLN A 533 22.96 14.89 5.76
N TYR A 534 23.11 15.36 6.99
CA TYR A 534 24.36 15.35 7.74
C TYR A 534 24.20 14.46 8.95
N VAL A 535 25.10 13.48 9.09
CA VAL A 535 25.15 12.55 10.22
C VAL A 535 26.54 12.63 10.82
N ARG A 536 26.61 12.91 12.12
CA ARG A 536 27.83 12.96 12.90
C ARG A 536 27.74 12.01 14.08
N ASN A 537 28.68 11.07 14.17
CA ASN A 537 28.89 10.23 15.35
C ASN A 537 29.94 10.92 16.25
N LEU A 538 29.74 10.89 17.57
CA LEU A 538 30.58 11.61 18.54
C LEU A 538 31.56 10.67 19.25
N ASP A 539 31.04 9.63 19.90
CA ASP A 539 31.84 8.74 20.77
C ASP A 539 32.29 7.46 20.05
N VAL A 540 32.88 7.61 18.86
CA VAL A 540 33.26 6.46 18.00
C VAL A 540 34.23 5.49 18.67
N ASP A 541 35.09 6.00 19.56
CA ASP A 541 36.09 5.23 20.32
C ASP A 541 35.45 4.25 21.31
N ASN A 542 34.21 4.50 21.73
CA ASN A 542 33.52 3.66 22.69
C ASN A 542 32.87 2.43 22.03
N TYR A 543 33.01 2.25 20.70
CA TYR A 543 32.35 1.19 19.93
C TYR A 543 32.44 -0.20 20.57
N PHE A 544 33.63 -0.65 20.97
CA PHE A 544 33.83 -1.99 21.54
C PHE A 544 33.19 -2.15 22.93
N ASN A 545 33.02 -1.07 23.69
CA ASN A 545 32.27 -1.09 24.95
C ASN A 545 30.75 -1.17 24.71
N VAL A 546 30.26 -0.64 23.58
CA VAL A 546 28.84 -0.75 23.17
C VAL A 546 28.52 -2.13 22.59
N TYR A 547 29.48 -2.73 21.91
CA TYR A 547 29.35 -4.03 21.25
C TYR A 547 30.28 -5.06 21.88
N PRO A 548 30.05 -5.45 23.15
CA PRO A 548 30.92 -6.38 23.86
C PRO A 548 31.02 -7.72 23.13
N SER A 549 29.96 -8.19 22.47
CA SER A 549 30.04 -9.43 21.67
C SER A 549 31.01 -9.36 20.49
N SER A 550 31.21 -8.17 19.89
CA SER A 550 32.21 -8.00 18.83
C SER A 550 33.62 -7.95 19.42
N TYR A 551 33.75 -7.28 20.58
CA TYR A 551 35.01 -7.17 21.30
C TYR A 551 35.49 -8.51 21.87
N ASP A 552 34.63 -9.21 22.61
CA ASP A 552 34.91 -10.53 23.21
C ASP A 552 35.38 -11.50 22.12
N ARG A 553 34.69 -11.50 20.98
CA ARG A 553 35.05 -12.35 19.85
C ARG A 553 36.39 -11.96 19.21
N LEU A 554 36.63 -10.67 19.01
CA LEU A 554 37.91 -10.18 18.50
C LEU A 554 39.06 -10.56 19.44
N ASN A 555 38.83 -10.47 20.75
CA ASN A 555 39.78 -10.82 21.79
C ASN A 555 40.07 -12.33 21.84
N GLU A 556 39.04 -13.18 21.72
CA GLU A 556 39.21 -14.63 21.57
C GLU A 556 40.10 -14.97 20.36
N ILE A 557 39.85 -14.34 19.21
CA ILE A 557 40.65 -14.56 18.00
C ILE A 557 42.10 -14.12 18.23
N ALA A 558 42.33 -12.95 18.84
CA ALA A 558 43.67 -12.48 19.17
C ALA A 558 44.44 -13.45 20.07
N GLN A 559 43.76 -14.07 21.04
CA GLN A 559 44.35 -15.11 21.91
C GLN A 559 44.68 -16.38 21.11
N ASP A 560 43.76 -16.84 20.26
CA ASP A 560 43.91 -18.07 19.47
C ASP A 560 45.07 -17.99 18.46
N VAL A 561 45.30 -16.81 17.87
CA VAL A 561 46.38 -16.59 16.90
C VAL A 561 47.72 -16.23 17.56
N GLY A 562 47.77 -16.14 18.89
CA GLY A 562 48.98 -15.85 19.64
C GLY A 562 49.46 -14.40 19.49
N TYR A 563 48.54 -13.44 19.43
CA TYR A 563 48.86 -12.00 19.37
C TYR A 563 49.70 -11.56 20.58
N THR A 564 50.57 -10.57 20.38
CA THR A 564 51.41 -10.01 21.45
C THR A 564 50.68 -8.87 22.13
N PHE A 565 50.05 -9.18 23.28
CA PHE A 565 49.31 -8.21 24.09
C PHE A 565 50.22 -7.20 24.78
N SER A 566 49.72 -5.98 24.94
CA SER A 566 50.38 -4.84 25.61
C SER A 566 50.55 -5.09 27.10
N ASP A 567 49.60 -5.80 27.73
CA ASP A 567 49.74 -6.38 29.06
C ASP A 567 49.79 -7.93 29.00
N PRO A 568 50.99 -8.53 28.97
CA PRO A 568 51.13 -9.99 29.00
C PRO A 568 50.57 -10.66 30.26
N ALA A 569 50.35 -9.92 31.36
CA ALA A 569 49.78 -10.47 32.59
C ALA A 569 48.25 -10.62 32.53
N ASN A 570 47.59 -9.88 31.62
CA ASN A 570 46.17 -9.97 31.34
C ASN A 570 45.93 -9.88 29.82
N PRO A 571 45.92 -11.02 29.09
CA PRO A 571 45.95 -11.07 27.63
C PRO A 571 44.60 -10.66 27.03
N VAL A 572 44.30 -9.37 27.10
CA VAL A 572 43.05 -8.77 26.65
C VAL A 572 43.40 -7.52 25.85
N LEU A 573 42.79 -7.35 24.67
CA LEU A 573 43.00 -6.19 23.81
C LEU A 573 42.52 -4.89 24.50
N GLU A 574 43.38 -3.91 24.68
CA GLU A 574 42.97 -2.59 25.17
C GLU A 574 42.02 -1.89 24.18
N ILE A 575 40.92 -1.32 24.70
CA ILE A 575 39.93 -0.57 23.92
C ILE A 575 40.28 0.93 23.97
N PRO A 576 40.27 1.65 22.83
CA PRO A 576 40.06 1.16 21.45
C PRO A 576 41.35 0.82 20.71
N ASP A 577 42.50 1.33 21.15
CA ASP A 577 43.70 1.45 20.32
C ASP A 577 44.32 0.09 19.96
N GLU A 578 44.53 -0.80 20.93
CA GLU A 578 45.11 -2.12 20.68
C GLU A 578 44.16 -3.03 19.91
N ALA A 579 42.86 -2.95 20.18
CA ALA A 579 41.84 -3.65 19.39
C ALA A 579 41.82 -3.19 17.93
N ASN A 580 41.96 -1.88 17.69
CA ASN A 580 42.03 -1.32 16.34
C ASN A 580 43.31 -1.76 15.63
N GLN A 581 44.44 -1.72 16.33
CA GLN A 581 45.73 -2.15 15.79
C GLN A 581 45.72 -3.63 15.42
N PHE A 582 45.18 -4.49 16.28
CA PHE A 582 45.03 -5.92 15.98
C PHE A 582 44.23 -6.16 14.70
N ILE A 583 43.11 -5.43 14.51
CA ILE A 583 42.32 -5.51 13.28
C ILE A 583 43.16 -5.14 12.06
N ASP A 584 43.86 -4.01 12.11
CA ASP A 584 44.65 -3.51 10.98
C ASP A 584 45.80 -4.47 10.63
N ASP A 585 46.48 -5.02 11.64
CA ASP A 585 47.55 -6.01 11.47
C ASP A 585 47.02 -7.37 10.96
N PHE A 586 45.86 -7.80 11.44
CA PHE A 586 45.28 -9.09 11.06
C PHE A 586 44.67 -9.07 9.66
N LEU A 587 44.18 -7.93 9.19
CA LEU A 587 43.59 -7.78 7.85
C LEU A 587 44.63 -7.59 6.73
N ASP A 588 45.93 -7.62 7.06
CA ASP A 588 47.02 -7.64 6.09
C ASP A 588 46.87 -8.84 5.10
N PRO A 589 47.19 -8.66 3.80
CA PRO A 589 47.13 -9.72 2.79
C PRO A 589 47.80 -11.05 3.17
N THR A 590 48.79 -11.02 4.06
CA THR A 590 49.48 -12.21 4.57
C THR A 590 48.58 -13.19 5.32
N ASN A 591 47.49 -12.73 5.92
CA ASN A 591 46.57 -13.53 6.75
C ASN A 591 45.29 -13.96 6.02
N GLN A 592 45.14 -13.69 4.72
CA GLN A 592 43.92 -13.99 3.94
C GLN A 592 43.49 -15.47 3.96
N ASN A 593 44.41 -16.40 4.21
CA ASN A 593 44.10 -17.84 4.29
C ASN A 593 43.72 -18.31 5.70
N SER A 594 43.65 -17.43 6.69
CA SER A 594 43.27 -17.75 8.06
C SER A 594 41.76 -18.02 8.15
N ASP A 595 41.37 -19.03 8.94
CA ASP A 595 39.96 -19.37 9.19
C ASP A 595 39.18 -18.22 9.88
N PHE A 596 39.88 -17.25 10.49
CA PHE A 596 39.28 -16.11 11.19
C PHE A 596 39.26 -14.81 10.35
N TYR A 597 39.85 -14.79 9.15
CA TYR A 597 39.99 -13.56 8.35
C TYR A 597 38.65 -12.88 8.07
N ASP A 598 37.68 -13.64 7.58
CA ASP A 598 36.34 -13.15 7.25
C ASP A 598 35.58 -12.61 8.47
N GLU A 599 35.80 -13.21 9.65
CA GLU A 599 35.16 -12.79 10.89
C GLU A 599 35.71 -11.46 11.40
N VAL A 600 37.04 -11.31 11.40
CA VAL A 600 37.70 -10.03 11.74
C VAL A 600 37.33 -8.94 10.73
N LEU A 601 37.23 -9.29 9.45
CA LEU A 601 36.81 -8.37 8.39
C LEU A 601 35.38 -7.88 8.64
N SER A 602 34.44 -8.77 8.98
CA SER A 602 33.05 -8.38 9.32
C SER A 602 32.99 -7.48 10.56
N ILE A 603 33.77 -7.76 11.60
CA ILE A 603 33.83 -6.91 12.81
C ILE A 603 34.34 -5.51 12.47
N SER A 604 35.39 -5.41 11.64
CA SER A 604 35.97 -4.14 11.19
C SER A 604 34.99 -3.33 10.33
N GLU A 605 34.34 -4.01 9.38
CA GLU A 605 33.34 -3.42 8.49
C GLU A 605 32.18 -2.83 9.31
N ARG A 606 31.60 -3.63 10.22
CA ARG A 606 30.52 -3.21 11.11
C ARG A 606 30.92 -1.97 11.92
N ARG A 607 32.14 -1.94 12.49
CA ARG A 607 32.67 -0.79 13.23
C ARG A 607 32.71 0.45 12.36
N PHE A 608 33.29 0.34 11.17
CA PHE A 608 33.41 1.46 10.24
C PHE A 608 32.02 2.02 9.86
N ARG A 609 31.06 1.15 9.49
CA ARG A 609 29.70 1.60 9.09
C ARG A 609 28.94 2.31 10.18
N LEU A 610 29.05 1.83 11.42
CA LEU A 610 28.31 2.40 12.54
C LEU A 610 28.95 3.69 13.09
N THR A 611 30.22 3.96 12.77
CA THR A 611 30.97 5.13 13.22
C THR A 611 31.19 6.19 12.13
N GLU A 612 30.87 5.90 10.87
CA GLU A 612 31.09 6.79 9.73
C GLU A 612 30.24 8.08 9.76
N ASN A 613 30.92 9.22 9.69
CA ASN A 613 30.29 10.53 9.47
C ASN A 613 29.91 10.69 8.00
N ASN A 614 28.70 11.16 7.73
CA ASN A 614 28.15 11.21 6.38
C ASN A 614 27.58 12.60 6.05
N LEU A 615 27.95 13.15 4.89
CA LEU A 615 27.35 14.35 4.31
C LEU A 615 26.85 14.09 2.90
N ILE A 616 25.54 14.06 2.74
CA ILE A 616 24.87 13.80 1.46
C ILE A 616 24.08 15.05 1.07
N PHE A 617 24.45 15.66 -0.05
CA PHE A 617 23.63 16.68 -0.72
C PHE A 617 23.05 16.05 -1.98
N ALA A 618 21.77 15.69 -1.95
CA ALA A 618 21.09 15.05 -3.08
C ALA A 618 20.01 15.94 -3.69
N SER A 619 19.81 15.78 -5.00
CA SER A 619 18.62 16.22 -5.71
C SER A 619 17.95 14.99 -6.31
N ASN A 620 16.64 14.82 -6.13
CA ASN A 620 15.94 13.66 -6.66
C ASN A 620 14.60 14.03 -7.31
N PHE A 621 14.23 13.26 -8.33
CA PHE A 621 12.94 13.35 -9.01
C PHE A 621 12.22 12.02 -8.89
N ILE A 622 11.00 12.06 -8.35
CA ILE A 622 10.12 10.91 -8.15
C ILE A 622 8.88 11.09 -9.02
N TRP A 623 8.64 10.12 -9.90
CA TRP A 623 7.42 10.02 -10.68
C TRP A 623 6.65 8.79 -10.23
N THR A 624 5.36 8.94 -9.95
CA THR A 624 4.48 7.83 -9.55
C THR A 624 3.20 7.83 -10.37
N ARG A 625 2.86 6.67 -10.93
CA ARG A 625 1.53 6.36 -11.48
C ARG A 625 0.87 5.33 -10.58
N ASP A 626 -0.26 5.64 -9.98
CA ASP A 626 -1.02 4.76 -9.10
C ASP A 626 -2.49 4.75 -9.51
N THR A 627 -3.00 3.60 -9.97
CA THR A 627 -4.39 3.46 -10.41
C THR A 627 -5.34 3.09 -9.28
N ARG A 628 -4.85 2.98 -8.04
CA ARG A 628 -5.65 2.56 -6.89
C ARG A 628 -6.72 3.61 -6.58
N GLU A 629 -7.98 3.17 -6.46
CA GLU A 629 -9.10 4.06 -6.14
C GLU A 629 -9.35 4.20 -4.63
N GLY A 630 -9.00 3.18 -3.84
CA GLY A 630 -9.18 3.17 -2.38
C GLY A 630 -8.37 2.09 -1.66
N LEU A 631 -8.49 2.03 -0.33
CA LEU A 631 -7.74 1.07 0.50
C LEU A 631 -8.18 -0.40 0.31
N GLN A 632 -9.43 -0.60 -0.13
CA GLN A 632 -10.02 -1.92 -0.37
C GLN A 632 -9.92 -2.37 -1.83
N ASP A 633 -9.31 -1.55 -2.69
CA ASP A 633 -9.12 -1.89 -4.10
C ASP A 633 -8.07 -3.00 -4.23
N ASN A 634 -8.53 -4.20 -4.60
CA ASN A 634 -7.70 -5.37 -4.80
C ASN A 634 -7.23 -5.55 -6.25
N THR A 635 -7.55 -4.60 -7.15
CA THR A 635 -7.19 -4.64 -8.57
C THR A 635 -6.61 -3.31 -9.05
N PHE A 636 -5.39 -3.00 -8.62
CA PHE A 636 -4.67 -1.81 -9.06
C PHE A 636 -3.31 -2.13 -9.66
N SER A 637 -2.70 -1.12 -10.29
CA SER A 637 -1.30 -1.11 -10.69
C SER A 637 -0.64 0.17 -10.21
N ARG A 638 0.57 0.06 -9.69
CA ARG A 638 1.40 1.17 -9.26
C ARG A 638 2.77 1.07 -9.91
N PHE A 639 3.26 2.16 -10.45
CA PHE A 639 4.57 2.26 -11.05
C PHE A 639 5.27 3.51 -10.51
N ARG A 640 6.48 3.35 -10.00
CA ARG A 640 7.26 4.43 -9.38
C ARG A 640 8.67 4.43 -9.96
N TRP A 641 9.13 5.59 -10.37
CA TRP A 641 10.51 5.85 -10.77
C TRP A 641 11.11 6.91 -9.87
N LYS A 642 12.37 6.73 -9.49
CA LYS A 642 13.15 7.72 -8.75
C LYS A 642 14.53 7.83 -9.39
N ALA A 643 14.92 9.05 -9.76
CA ALA A 643 16.28 9.37 -10.15
C ALA A 643 16.87 10.35 -9.13
N GLU A 644 18.09 10.10 -8.67
CA GLU A 644 18.77 10.89 -7.64
C GLU A 644 20.22 11.14 -8.07
N ILE A 645 20.69 12.36 -7.86
CA ILE A 645 22.08 12.75 -8.04
C ILE A 645 22.56 13.41 -6.76
N ALA A 646 23.76 13.06 -6.30
CA ALA A 646 24.32 13.59 -5.07
C ALA A 646 25.71 14.19 -5.31
N GLY A 647 26.09 15.18 -4.49
CA GLY A 647 27.45 15.75 -4.44
C GLY A 647 27.79 16.77 -5.53
N ASN A 648 27.05 16.84 -6.65
CA ASN A 648 27.37 17.73 -7.78
C ASN A 648 27.40 19.22 -7.43
N VAL A 649 26.44 19.68 -6.61
CA VAL A 649 26.41 21.09 -6.16
C VAL A 649 27.61 21.40 -5.27
N LEU A 650 27.93 20.51 -4.32
CA LEU A 650 29.08 20.67 -3.43
C LEU A 650 30.40 20.60 -4.20
N SER A 651 30.53 19.70 -5.17
CA SER A 651 31.70 19.59 -6.05
C SER A 651 31.94 20.87 -6.86
N GLY A 652 30.89 21.45 -7.45
CA GLY A 652 30.97 22.72 -8.16
C GLY A 652 31.40 23.88 -7.27
N ILE A 653 30.87 23.96 -6.04
CA ILE A 653 31.28 24.96 -5.05
C ILE A 653 32.72 24.71 -4.58
N ALA A 654 33.09 23.46 -4.33
CA ALA A 654 34.39 23.07 -3.81
C ALA A 654 35.54 23.51 -4.74
N GLY A 655 35.34 23.34 -6.06
CA GLY A 655 36.30 23.79 -7.06
C GLY A 655 36.46 25.31 -7.11
N ILE A 656 35.37 26.07 -6.96
CA ILE A 656 35.39 27.54 -6.99
C ILE A 656 35.95 28.12 -5.68
N ALA A 657 35.58 27.54 -4.54
CA ALA A 657 35.91 28.04 -3.21
C ALA A 657 37.25 27.50 -2.66
N GLY A 658 37.92 26.59 -3.38
CA GLY A 658 39.21 26.03 -2.96
C GLY A 658 39.12 25.24 -1.65
N LEU A 659 38.08 24.43 -1.48
CA LEU A 659 37.86 23.68 -0.24
C LEU A 659 39.01 22.68 0.05
N PRO A 660 39.29 22.41 1.34
CA PRO A 660 40.37 21.50 1.74
C PRO A 660 40.12 20.07 1.25
N LYS A 661 41.20 19.35 0.94
CA LYS A 661 41.19 17.94 0.55
C LYS A 661 41.71 17.04 1.65
N ASP A 662 41.27 15.78 1.65
CA ASP A 662 41.81 14.72 2.49
C ASP A 662 43.12 14.13 1.92
N ALA A 663 43.70 13.15 2.63
CA ALA A 663 44.90 12.44 2.19
C ALA A 663 44.72 11.67 0.87
N ASN A 664 43.48 11.34 0.52
CA ASN A 664 43.09 10.64 -0.71
C ASN A 664 42.71 11.60 -1.85
N GLY A 665 42.82 12.92 -1.65
CA GLY A 665 42.51 13.94 -2.64
C GLY A 665 41.03 14.33 -2.75
N ASN A 666 40.17 13.84 -1.85
CA ASN A 666 38.74 14.14 -1.82
C ASN A 666 38.45 15.44 -1.07
N TYR A 667 37.55 16.26 -1.60
CA TYR A 667 37.12 17.50 -0.98
C TYR A 667 36.31 17.25 0.30
N LYS A 668 36.62 18.03 1.35
CA LYS A 668 35.90 18.07 2.62
C LYS A 668 35.06 19.34 2.74
N THR A 669 33.87 19.19 3.32
CA THR A 669 32.98 20.29 3.72
C THR A 669 32.52 20.03 5.16
N PHE A 670 32.58 21.03 6.03
CA PHE A 670 32.29 20.87 7.46
C PHE A 670 33.08 19.73 8.14
N GLY A 671 34.29 19.44 7.67
CA GLY A 671 35.15 18.38 8.20
C GLY A 671 34.85 16.97 7.68
N VAL A 672 33.83 16.80 6.83
CA VAL A 672 33.39 15.50 6.30
C VAL A 672 33.57 15.45 4.79
N VAL A 673 34.02 14.30 4.27
CA VAL A 673 34.05 14.04 2.82
C VAL A 673 32.62 13.86 2.34
N PHE A 674 32.18 14.69 1.40
CA PHE A 674 30.81 14.58 0.89
C PHE A 674 30.71 13.50 -0.18
N SER A 675 29.57 12.81 -0.20
CA SER A 675 29.33 11.71 -1.12
C SER A 675 28.86 12.19 -2.49
N GLN A 676 29.38 11.58 -3.56
CA GLN A 676 29.00 11.89 -4.94
C GLN A 676 28.65 10.61 -5.71
N TYR A 677 27.39 10.51 -6.15
CA TYR A 677 26.85 9.34 -6.85
C TYR A 677 25.60 9.71 -7.67
N ALA A 678 25.19 8.79 -8.54
CA ALA A 678 23.93 8.83 -9.28
C ALA A 678 23.15 7.54 -8.98
N LYS A 679 21.85 7.66 -8.71
CA LYS A 679 21.01 6.55 -8.29
C LYS A 679 19.69 6.53 -9.05
N LEU A 680 19.29 5.36 -9.51
CA LEU A 680 18.07 5.10 -10.26
C LEU A 680 17.30 3.94 -9.62
N GLU A 681 16.02 4.15 -9.34
CA GLU A 681 15.12 3.12 -8.81
C GLU A 681 13.84 3.04 -9.66
N SER A 682 13.37 1.81 -9.90
CA SER A 682 12.10 1.52 -10.52
C SER A 682 11.36 0.46 -9.73
N GLU A 683 10.08 0.70 -9.44
CA GLU A 683 9.19 -0.21 -8.74
C GLU A 683 7.87 -0.36 -9.49
N TYR A 684 7.43 -1.60 -9.67
CA TYR A 684 6.12 -1.94 -10.24
C TYR A 684 5.37 -2.89 -9.31
N ILE A 685 4.14 -2.53 -8.95
CA ILE A 685 3.24 -3.36 -8.15
C ILE A 685 1.95 -3.59 -8.94
N LYS A 686 1.48 -4.83 -8.99
CA LYS A 686 0.25 -5.20 -9.67
C LYS A 686 -0.54 -6.22 -8.85
N HIS A 687 -1.79 -5.88 -8.55
CA HIS A 687 -2.74 -6.79 -7.94
C HIS A 687 -3.83 -7.18 -8.94
N TRP A 688 -4.24 -8.44 -8.86
CA TRP A 688 -5.39 -9.00 -9.57
C TRP A 688 -6.31 -9.68 -8.56
N GLU A 689 -7.53 -9.18 -8.44
CA GLU A 689 -8.60 -9.89 -7.74
C GLU A 689 -9.11 -11.03 -8.64
N LEU A 690 -8.94 -12.27 -8.18
CA LEU A 690 -9.40 -13.45 -8.92
C LEU A 690 -10.86 -13.78 -8.58
N ASN A 691 -11.25 -13.52 -7.33
CA ASN A 691 -12.61 -13.54 -6.80
C ASN A 691 -12.63 -12.78 -5.47
N ASP A 692 -13.82 -12.59 -4.88
CA ASP A 692 -14.04 -11.85 -3.63
C ASP A 692 -13.22 -12.33 -2.41
N LYS A 693 -12.54 -13.48 -2.49
CA LYS A 693 -11.73 -14.08 -1.41
C LYS A 693 -10.24 -14.25 -1.76
N ASN A 694 -9.85 -14.08 -3.03
CA ASN A 694 -8.52 -14.45 -3.52
C ASN A 694 -7.88 -13.33 -4.34
N VAL A 695 -6.64 -12.99 -4.02
CA VAL A 695 -5.87 -11.94 -4.68
C VAL A 695 -4.49 -12.47 -5.08
N LEU A 696 -4.10 -12.22 -6.32
CA LEU A 696 -2.72 -12.40 -6.77
C LEU A 696 -2.02 -11.05 -6.73
N ALA A 697 -0.97 -10.95 -5.93
CA ALA A 697 -0.16 -9.74 -5.78
C ALA A 697 1.24 -9.98 -6.34
N PHE A 698 1.77 -8.99 -7.06
CA PHE A 698 3.09 -9.04 -7.65
C PHE A 698 3.83 -7.71 -7.46
N ARG A 699 5.13 -7.78 -7.18
CA ARG A 699 6.04 -6.63 -7.07
C ARG A 699 7.34 -6.92 -7.81
N VAL A 700 7.84 -5.91 -8.50
CA VAL A 700 9.18 -5.86 -9.11
C VAL A 700 9.87 -4.60 -8.64
N PHE A 701 11.12 -4.73 -8.25
CA PHE A 701 11.99 -3.64 -7.86
C PHE A 701 13.35 -3.80 -8.53
N GLY A 702 13.88 -2.70 -9.07
CA GLY A 702 15.24 -2.61 -9.57
C GLY A 702 15.87 -1.29 -9.13
N GLY A 703 17.12 -1.34 -8.69
CA GLY A 703 17.85 -0.18 -8.19
C GLY A 703 19.32 -0.25 -8.58
N LEU A 704 19.89 0.87 -9.02
CA LEU A 704 21.32 1.02 -9.33
C LEU A 704 21.81 2.36 -8.77
N ALA A 705 22.90 2.34 -8.02
CA ALA A 705 23.63 3.50 -7.55
C ALA A 705 25.08 3.39 -8.02
N VAL A 706 25.62 4.44 -8.63
CA VAL A 706 26.98 4.46 -9.16
C VAL A 706 27.74 5.63 -8.53
N PRO A 707 28.80 5.39 -7.76
CA PRO A 707 29.65 6.44 -7.21
C PRO A 707 30.52 7.06 -8.32
N TYR A 708 30.88 8.34 -8.18
CA TYR A 708 31.82 9.01 -9.09
C TYR A 708 32.42 10.28 -8.47
N GLY A 709 33.53 10.76 -9.04
CA GLY A 709 34.11 12.05 -8.67
C GLY A 709 34.71 12.02 -7.28
N ASN A 710 34.09 12.71 -6.31
CA ASN A 710 34.56 12.84 -4.92
C ASN A 710 34.34 11.58 -4.06
N SER A 711 33.85 10.48 -4.63
CA SER A 711 33.58 9.23 -3.93
C SER A 711 33.83 8.04 -4.84
N ASN A 712 34.40 6.98 -4.27
CA ASN A 712 34.63 5.69 -4.89
C ASN A 712 33.63 4.62 -4.43
N SER A 713 32.75 4.95 -3.47
CA SER A 713 31.70 4.08 -2.97
C SER A 713 30.42 4.85 -2.65
N VAL A 714 29.30 4.11 -2.56
CA VAL A 714 28.00 4.67 -2.16
C VAL A 714 27.88 4.58 -0.64
N PRO A 715 27.44 5.65 0.06
CA PRO A 715 27.24 5.60 1.50
C PRO A 715 26.26 4.51 1.90
N PHE A 716 26.52 3.85 3.03
CA PHE A 716 25.67 2.78 3.57
C PHE A 716 24.17 3.13 3.58
N THR A 717 23.82 4.35 4.01
CA THR A 717 22.43 4.86 4.06
C THR A 717 21.75 5.02 2.69
N ARG A 718 22.49 4.81 1.60
CA ARG A 718 22.04 4.92 0.21
C ARG A 718 22.31 3.66 -0.60
N SER A 719 23.04 2.69 -0.07
CA SER A 719 23.21 1.35 -0.64
C SER A 719 21.93 0.52 -0.53
N TYR A 720 21.93 -0.64 -1.19
CA TYR A 720 20.83 -1.60 -1.13
C TYR A 720 21.24 -2.83 -0.34
N PHE A 721 20.35 -3.31 0.52
CA PHE A 721 20.46 -4.62 1.16
C PHE A 721 19.37 -5.55 0.64
N ALA A 722 19.49 -6.85 0.87
CA ALA A 722 18.43 -7.82 0.59
C ALA A 722 18.07 -8.67 1.80
N GLY A 723 16.88 -9.27 1.74
CA GLY A 723 16.32 -10.10 2.81
C GLY A 723 15.37 -9.36 3.75
N GLY A 724 14.61 -10.11 4.53
CA GLY A 724 13.64 -9.61 5.51
C GLY A 724 12.17 -9.68 5.07
N THR A 725 11.29 -9.20 5.95
CA THR A 725 9.83 -9.46 5.90
C THR A 725 9.11 -8.87 4.67
N ASN A 726 9.69 -7.86 4.01
CA ASN A 726 9.11 -7.13 2.89
C ASN A 726 9.96 -7.21 1.59
N ASP A 727 11.00 -8.05 1.61
CA ASP A 727 11.90 -8.25 0.48
C ASP A 727 11.99 -9.74 0.17
N ASN A 728 13.11 -10.40 0.47
CA ASN A 728 13.22 -11.85 0.36
C ASN A 728 13.02 -12.53 1.73
N ARG A 729 11.85 -13.13 1.95
CA ARG A 729 11.46 -13.67 3.27
C ARG A 729 12.21 -14.94 3.69
N GLY A 730 13.00 -15.55 2.83
CA GLY A 730 13.86 -16.70 3.17
C GLY A 730 15.19 -16.33 3.85
N TRP A 731 15.51 -15.03 3.92
CA TRP A 731 16.72 -14.49 4.54
C TRP A 731 16.32 -13.43 5.56
N ARG A 732 17.13 -13.22 6.61
CA ARG A 732 16.94 -12.06 7.49
C ARG A 732 17.39 -10.81 6.75
N ALA A 733 17.04 -9.64 7.27
CA ALA A 733 17.51 -8.39 6.67
C ALA A 733 19.04 -8.35 6.72
N TYR A 734 19.67 -7.98 5.60
CA TYR A 734 21.12 -7.94 5.38
C TYR A 734 21.83 -9.31 5.25
N ASP A 735 21.14 -10.44 5.37
CA ASP A 735 21.78 -11.77 5.23
C ASP A 735 22.01 -12.19 3.76
N LEU A 736 21.41 -11.51 2.79
CA LEU A 736 21.40 -11.95 1.38
C LEU A 736 22.33 -11.12 0.50
N GLY A 737 23.26 -11.82 -0.16
CA GLY A 737 24.20 -11.26 -1.14
C GLY A 737 25.46 -10.69 -0.49
N PRO A 738 26.30 -9.94 -1.22
CA PRO A 738 26.17 -9.66 -2.66
C PRO A 738 26.51 -10.87 -3.55
N GLY A 739 25.80 -11.04 -4.66
CA GLY A 739 26.05 -12.10 -5.65
C GLY A 739 26.09 -13.49 -5.05
N SER A 740 27.18 -14.22 -5.29
CA SER A 740 27.45 -15.55 -4.74
C SER A 740 28.44 -15.57 -3.59
N SER A 741 28.76 -14.42 -2.97
CA SER A 741 29.72 -14.29 -1.86
C SER A 741 29.31 -15.06 -0.58
N GLY A 742 28.02 -15.34 -0.41
CA GLY A 742 27.49 -16.04 0.76
C GLY A 742 27.14 -15.16 1.96
N GLY A 743 27.28 -13.84 1.84
CA GLY A 743 26.88 -12.90 2.90
C GLY A 743 27.83 -12.94 4.10
N ILE A 744 29.07 -12.55 3.87
CA ILE A 744 30.16 -12.61 4.87
C ILE A 744 29.97 -11.54 5.96
N PHE A 745 29.33 -10.42 5.63
CA PHE A 745 29.16 -9.29 6.54
C PHE A 745 27.86 -9.35 7.32
N ASP A 746 27.84 -8.70 8.48
CA ASP A 746 26.61 -8.45 9.22
C ASP A 746 25.67 -7.48 8.51
N PHE A 747 26.25 -6.59 7.74
CA PHE A 747 25.56 -5.65 6.86
C PHE A 747 25.99 -5.92 5.43
N ASN A 748 25.36 -6.90 4.75
CA ASN A 748 25.59 -7.07 3.33
C ASN A 748 24.80 -6.01 2.57
N GLU A 749 25.52 -5.07 1.98
CA GLU A 749 24.97 -4.12 1.01
C GLU A 749 25.71 -4.17 -0.32
N ALA A 750 25.04 -3.64 -1.34
CA ALA A 750 25.63 -3.40 -2.63
C ALA A 750 24.93 -2.24 -3.33
N ASN A 751 25.51 -1.78 -4.43
CA ASN A 751 25.01 -0.61 -5.14
C ASN A 751 24.05 -0.95 -6.30
N PHE A 752 23.86 -2.24 -6.62
CA PHE A 752 22.86 -2.74 -7.57
C PHE A 752 21.92 -3.75 -6.90
N LYS A 753 20.62 -3.68 -7.19
CA LYS A 753 19.59 -4.58 -6.62
C LYS A 753 18.52 -4.95 -7.64
N ILE A 754 18.14 -6.22 -7.63
CA ILE A 754 16.92 -6.72 -8.29
C ILE A 754 16.10 -7.51 -7.26
N ALA A 755 14.81 -7.23 -7.17
CA ALA A 755 13.87 -8.00 -6.34
C ALA A 755 12.52 -8.19 -7.04
N LEU A 756 11.97 -9.40 -6.88
CA LEU A 756 10.73 -9.90 -7.46
C LEU A 756 9.95 -10.60 -6.36
N ASN A 757 8.68 -10.26 -6.18
CA ASN A 757 7.82 -10.90 -5.20
C ASN A 757 6.49 -11.29 -5.84
N GLY A 758 6.08 -12.54 -5.67
CA GLY A 758 4.77 -13.04 -6.04
C GLY A 758 4.07 -13.60 -4.81
N GLU A 759 2.80 -13.23 -4.59
CA GLU A 759 2.01 -13.68 -3.46
C GLU A 759 0.57 -14.01 -3.87
N TYR A 760 0.12 -15.23 -3.57
CA TYR A 760 -1.27 -15.65 -3.72
C TYR A 760 -1.95 -15.65 -2.36
N ARG A 761 -2.86 -14.68 -2.15
CA ARG A 761 -3.61 -14.45 -0.91
C ARG A 761 -4.98 -15.11 -1.03
N TYR A 762 -5.42 -15.83 0.00
CA TYR A 762 -6.72 -16.52 0.04
C TYR A 762 -7.34 -16.49 1.44
N THR A 763 -8.67 -16.49 1.52
CA THR A 763 -9.36 -16.58 2.82
C THR A 763 -9.43 -18.02 3.32
N ILE A 764 -8.97 -18.27 4.55
CA ILE A 764 -9.10 -19.58 5.22
C ILE A 764 -10.45 -19.63 5.95
N LEU A 765 -10.69 -18.66 6.83
CA LEU A 765 -11.86 -18.64 7.71
C LEU A 765 -12.14 -17.23 8.25
N GLY A 766 -13.27 -16.63 7.86
CA GLY A 766 -13.62 -15.27 8.31
C GLY A 766 -12.47 -14.26 8.12
N ALA A 767 -11.97 -13.71 9.22
CA ALA A 767 -10.83 -12.78 9.25
C ALA A 767 -9.45 -13.45 9.07
N LEU A 768 -9.36 -14.78 9.23
CA LEU A 768 -8.13 -15.54 9.03
C LEU A 768 -7.94 -15.83 7.53
N LYS A 769 -6.85 -15.30 6.99
CA LYS A 769 -6.41 -15.44 5.60
C LYS A 769 -5.07 -16.18 5.56
N GLY A 770 -4.78 -16.81 4.44
CA GLY A 770 -3.50 -17.44 4.15
C GLY A 770 -2.84 -16.78 2.94
N ALA A 771 -1.55 -17.01 2.75
CA ALA A 771 -0.93 -16.83 1.45
C ALA A 771 0.20 -17.81 1.20
N PHE A 772 0.45 -18.05 -0.08
CA PHE A 772 1.67 -18.65 -0.60
C PHE A 772 2.49 -17.58 -1.29
N PHE A 773 3.80 -17.61 -1.14
CA PHE A 773 4.66 -16.63 -1.76
C PHE A 773 5.93 -17.23 -2.34
N VAL A 774 6.46 -16.52 -3.32
CA VAL A 774 7.79 -16.73 -3.90
C VAL A 774 8.45 -15.37 -3.99
N ASP A 775 9.61 -15.24 -3.36
CA ASP A 775 10.44 -14.05 -3.41
C ASP A 775 11.74 -14.42 -4.13
N ALA A 776 12.19 -13.58 -5.05
CA ALA A 776 13.43 -13.78 -5.77
C ALA A 776 14.19 -12.47 -5.88
N GLY A 777 15.48 -12.46 -5.63
CA GLY A 777 16.27 -11.25 -5.73
C GLY A 777 17.70 -11.44 -5.26
N ASN A 778 18.55 -10.46 -5.55
CA ASN A 778 19.89 -10.36 -5.03
C ASN A 778 20.39 -8.91 -5.15
N ILE A 779 21.55 -8.64 -4.56
CA ILE A 779 22.29 -7.39 -4.65
C ILE A 779 23.69 -7.68 -5.20
N TRP A 780 24.29 -6.72 -5.90
CA TRP A 780 25.63 -6.83 -6.47
C TRP A 780 26.33 -5.47 -6.49
N ASN A 781 27.66 -5.48 -6.59
CA ASN A 781 28.46 -4.28 -6.80
C ASN A 781 28.73 -4.06 -8.30
N VAL A 782 28.52 -2.83 -8.75
CA VAL A 782 28.67 -2.39 -10.15
C VAL A 782 29.39 -1.05 -10.16
N PHE A 783 30.50 -0.94 -10.88
CA PHE A 783 31.31 0.29 -10.97
C PHE A 783 31.64 0.90 -9.58
N ASP A 784 31.97 0.03 -8.63
CA ASP A 784 32.33 0.38 -7.25
C ASP A 784 33.79 0.01 -6.93
N ASN A 785 34.25 0.30 -5.72
CA ASN A 785 35.58 -0.05 -5.22
C ASN A 785 35.75 -1.54 -4.84
N ILE A 786 34.67 -2.34 -4.86
CA ILE A 786 34.70 -3.77 -4.55
C ILE A 786 35.15 -4.57 -5.76
N GLU A 787 36.28 -5.26 -5.65
CA GLU A 787 36.89 -6.02 -6.75
C GLU A 787 36.55 -7.51 -6.78
N ASP A 788 35.99 -8.06 -5.69
CA ASP A 788 35.64 -9.48 -5.57
C ASP A 788 34.65 -9.93 -6.67
N PRO A 789 35.03 -10.89 -7.55
CA PRO A 789 34.16 -11.41 -8.59
C PRO A 789 32.86 -12.04 -8.08
N ALA A 790 32.86 -12.64 -6.88
CA ALA A 790 31.66 -13.26 -6.31
C ALA A 790 30.60 -12.23 -5.88
N SER A 791 31.01 -10.99 -5.67
CA SER A 791 30.16 -9.88 -5.20
C SER A 791 29.78 -8.90 -6.31
N ARG A 792 30.35 -9.05 -7.52
CA ARG A 792 30.20 -8.12 -8.65
C ARG A 792 29.16 -8.58 -9.66
N PHE A 793 28.60 -7.63 -10.39
CA PHE A 793 27.77 -7.90 -11.57
C PHE A 793 28.51 -7.40 -12.82
N ASP A 794 29.13 -8.34 -13.54
CA ASP A 794 29.87 -8.10 -14.77
C ASP A 794 29.04 -8.42 -16.03
N GLY A 795 27.90 -9.12 -15.90
CA GLY A 795 26.97 -9.33 -17.01
C GLY A 795 25.73 -10.17 -16.71
N ILE A 796 24.97 -10.48 -17.77
CA ILE A 796 23.69 -11.22 -17.69
C ILE A 796 23.87 -12.62 -17.08
N GLN A 797 25.07 -13.21 -17.17
CA GLN A 797 25.39 -14.50 -16.56
C GLN A 797 25.22 -14.50 -15.03
N ASP A 798 25.43 -13.35 -14.37
CA ASP A 798 25.37 -13.21 -12.91
C ASP A 798 23.92 -13.23 -12.40
N LEU A 799 22.93 -13.12 -13.30
CA LEU A 799 21.52 -13.37 -12.96
C LEU A 799 21.26 -14.82 -12.51
N LYS A 800 22.19 -15.76 -12.76
CA LYS A 800 22.15 -17.11 -12.18
C LYS A 800 22.31 -17.11 -10.65
N GLU A 801 22.79 -16.01 -10.08
CA GLU A 801 22.97 -15.82 -8.65
C GLU A 801 21.73 -15.25 -7.98
N ILE A 802 20.59 -15.12 -8.67
CA ILE A 802 19.34 -14.70 -8.02
C ILE A 802 18.94 -15.73 -6.95
N ALA A 803 18.86 -15.29 -5.70
CA ALA A 803 18.33 -16.12 -4.63
C ALA A 803 16.82 -16.24 -4.76
N VAL A 804 16.27 -17.41 -4.41
CA VAL A 804 14.82 -17.67 -4.43
C VAL A 804 14.40 -18.21 -3.08
N ALA A 805 13.40 -17.59 -2.46
CA ALA A 805 12.65 -18.15 -1.35
C ALA A 805 11.24 -18.50 -1.78
N SER A 806 10.70 -19.55 -1.19
CA SER A 806 9.26 -19.81 -1.21
C SER A 806 8.76 -20.08 0.20
N GLY A 807 7.49 -19.80 0.43
CA GLY A 807 6.92 -19.97 1.75
C GLY A 807 5.42 -19.82 1.79
N PHE A 808 4.91 -19.85 3.02
CA PHE A 808 3.50 -19.64 3.30
C PHE A 808 3.35 -18.77 4.53
N GLY A 809 2.20 -18.12 4.64
CA GLY A 809 1.91 -17.27 5.78
C GLY A 809 0.45 -17.20 6.16
N LEU A 810 0.21 -16.83 7.41
CA LEU A 810 -1.10 -16.59 7.99
C LEU A 810 -1.29 -15.10 8.21
N ARG A 811 -2.52 -14.64 7.99
CA ARG A 811 -2.92 -13.25 8.11
C ARG A 811 -4.20 -13.17 8.94
N TYR A 812 -4.25 -12.29 9.92
CA TYR A 812 -5.47 -12.02 10.67
C TYR A 812 -5.90 -10.58 10.43
N ASP A 813 -7.07 -10.41 9.81
CA ASP A 813 -7.63 -9.12 9.44
C ASP A 813 -8.47 -8.54 10.58
N PHE A 814 -7.93 -7.51 11.25
CA PHE A 814 -8.65 -6.82 12.32
C PHE A 814 -9.62 -5.74 11.79
N GLY A 815 -9.68 -5.53 10.47
CA GLY A 815 -10.50 -4.52 9.80
C GLY A 815 -9.79 -3.17 9.63
N PHE A 816 -8.89 -2.80 10.55
CA PHE A 816 -8.10 -1.56 10.48
C PHE A 816 -6.62 -1.80 10.16
N PHE A 817 -6.07 -2.97 10.52
CA PHE A 817 -4.80 -3.49 10.03
C PHE A 817 -4.86 -5.01 9.88
N VAL A 818 -3.88 -5.58 9.16
CA VAL A 818 -3.71 -7.04 9.03
C VAL A 818 -2.46 -7.48 9.78
N PHE A 819 -2.58 -8.39 10.74
CA PHE A 819 -1.41 -9.04 11.33
C PHE A 819 -0.93 -10.17 10.41
N ARG A 820 0.39 -10.32 10.25
CA ARG A 820 1.00 -11.30 9.35
C ARG A 820 2.06 -12.12 10.06
N PHE A 821 2.04 -13.41 9.80
CA PHE A 821 3.07 -14.38 10.17
C PHE A 821 3.45 -15.19 8.94
N ASP A 822 4.67 -15.01 8.43
CA ASP A 822 5.18 -15.69 7.24
C ASP A 822 6.34 -16.62 7.62
N ILE A 823 6.40 -17.81 7.02
CA ILE A 823 7.53 -18.75 7.12
C ILE A 823 8.16 -18.86 5.74
N GLY A 824 9.39 -18.39 5.59
CA GLY A 824 10.16 -18.42 4.35
C GLY A 824 11.24 -19.51 4.38
N PHE A 825 11.38 -20.24 3.28
CA PHE A 825 12.41 -21.26 3.09
C PHE A 825 13.35 -20.84 1.96
N LYS A 826 14.66 -21.10 2.10
CA LYS A 826 15.66 -20.88 1.06
C LYS A 826 15.53 -21.96 -0.02
N THR A 827 14.93 -21.62 -1.15
CA THR A 827 14.68 -22.54 -2.27
C THR A 827 15.90 -22.63 -3.19
N HIS A 828 16.51 -21.50 -3.50
CA HIS A 828 17.78 -21.38 -4.22
C HIS A 828 18.70 -20.42 -3.48
N ASP A 829 19.81 -20.93 -2.94
CA ASP A 829 20.83 -20.15 -2.22
C ASP A 829 22.10 -20.00 -3.07
N PRO A 830 22.37 -18.81 -3.63
CA PRO A 830 23.51 -18.58 -4.51
C PRO A 830 24.87 -18.60 -3.78
N GLY A 831 24.88 -18.38 -2.46
CA GLY A 831 26.07 -18.43 -1.63
C GLY A 831 26.65 -19.83 -1.43
N ARG A 832 25.90 -20.87 -1.83
CA ARG A 832 26.38 -22.25 -1.77
C ARG A 832 27.19 -22.65 -3.02
N PRO A 833 28.11 -23.63 -2.88
CA PRO A 833 28.83 -24.20 -4.02
C PRO A 833 27.90 -24.69 -5.13
N VAL A 834 28.37 -24.57 -6.38
CA VAL A 834 27.61 -25.00 -7.56
C VAL A 834 27.27 -26.49 -7.45
N GLY A 835 25.97 -26.81 -7.47
CA GLY A 835 25.43 -28.16 -7.25
C GLY A 835 24.65 -28.31 -5.93
N GLU A 836 24.92 -27.47 -4.93
CA GLU A 836 24.20 -27.50 -3.63
C GLU A 836 23.22 -26.33 -3.43
N ARG A 837 23.02 -25.50 -4.45
CA ARG A 837 22.23 -24.26 -4.33
C ARG A 837 20.73 -24.50 -4.15
N TRP A 838 20.20 -25.62 -4.62
CA TRP A 838 18.76 -25.89 -4.61
C TRP A 838 18.34 -26.76 -3.41
N PHE A 839 17.31 -26.34 -2.68
CA PHE A 839 16.60 -27.08 -1.64
C PHE A 839 17.44 -27.62 -0.45
N LYS A 840 18.71 -27.23 -0.30
CA LYS A 840 19.58 -27.74 0.78
C LYS A 840 19.07 -27.38 2.17
N ASP A 841 18.64 -26.13 2.35
CA ASP A 841 18.13 -25.58 3.61
C ASP A 841 16.60 -25.49 3.66
N TYR A 842 15.92 -26.28 2.82
CA TYR A 842 14.45 -26.26 2.76
C TYR A 842 13.84 -27.09 3.90
N ASN A 843 13.99 -26.62 5.13
CA ASN A 843 13.50 -27.30 6.34
C ASN A 843 13.12 -26.29 7.44
N PHE A 844 12.27 -26.70 8.40
CA PHE A 844 11.79 -25.82 9.47
C PHE A 844 12.88 -25.27 10.42
N PRO A 845 13.95 -26.04 10.74
CA PRO A 845 15.08 -25.50 11.50
C PRO A 845 15.80 -24.32 10.81
N ASN A 846 15.94 -24.37 9.49
CA ASN A 846 16.63 -23.33 8.70
C ASN A 846 15.66 -22.31 8.09
N ALA A 847 14.36 -22.39 8.41
CA ALA A 847 13.35 -21.47 7.92
C ALA A 847 13.40 -20.14 8.67
N VAL A 848 13.07 -19.05 7.97
CA VAL A 848 12.99 -17.71 8.55
C VAL A 848 11.54 -17.40 8.91
N TYR A 849 11.32 -17.08 10.19
CA TYR A 849 10.02 -16.72 10.75
C TYR A 849 9.89 -15.21 10.77
N ASN A 850 8.87 -14.71 10.08
CA ASN A 850 8.66 -13.29 9.84
C ASN A 850 7.32 -12.87 10.45
N ILE A 851 7.32 -11.78 11.22
CA ILE A 851 6.11 -11.15 11.75
C ILE A 851 6.01 -9.74 11.15
N GLY A 852 4.80 -9.31 10.80
CA GLY A 852 4.58 -7.96 10.29
C GLY A 852 3.15 -7.46 10.45
N ILE A 853 2.99 -6.16 10.26
CA ILE A 853 1.70 -5.48 10.20
C ILE A 853 1.48 -5.03 8.74
N ASN A 854 0.26 -5.22 8.26
CA ASN A 854 -0.17 -5.04 6.87
C ASN A 854 0.55 -5.96 5.87
N TYR A 855 0.13 -5.86 4.61
CA TYR A 855 0.73 -6.63 3.51
C TYR A 855 2.12 -6.06 3.13
N PRO A 856 3.06 -6.90 2.67
CA PRO A 856 4.42 -6.47 2.32
C PRO A 856 4.49 -5.52 1.12
N PHE A 857 3.53 -5.65 0.19
CA PHE A 857 3.40 -4.82 -1.02
C PHE A 857 1.95 -4.75 -1.53
#